data_AF-A0AA42MUC4-F1
#
_entry.id   AF-A0AA42MUC4-F1
#
_cell.length_a   1.000
_cell.length_b   1.000
_cell.length_c   1.000
_cell.angle_alpha   90.00
_cell.angle_beta   90.00
_cell.angle_gamma   90.00
#
_symmetry.space_group_name_H-M   'P 1'
#
loop_
_entity.id
_entity.type
_entity.pdbx_description
1 polymer ?
#
loop_
_entity_poly.entity_id
_entity_poly.type
_entity_poly.pdbx_seq_one_letter_code
_entity_poly.pdbx_strand_id
1 'polypeptide(L)'
;MFKKTFFQVHWFLGITAGLILSLMGITGAIYSYEQQILKWMNPDSYTVQATQNNKLTPAELYLHFQKQDPAIKINSITIAQESTTSSTVNIEKEGARRGYNMMVNPYTAEVLPEVKGREFFNFIQQLHRNLTVGPVGKQITGACTLMLIFFVLSGLYLRWPKRHSIKQWFFIKPKLKGRNFIWDLHAVVGTWVVIFYLILACTGLYWSYDWWRDGMFKVLGVERPQAQMQEGPRPNTGAQGPRGEQAGARGGESREQSRGGPQGEHAASGERGQGEQHGERKGLSPEQVQIALTQTWTGFNAQVGRDYSTLTLNIPKKPDGTLELSFVDAIPQHERARNSAVFNYQTAKIEKMELYEQKKLNEKIMSSMLPVHRGSFFGPIYQFFAMFASLMMPLFFVTGWMLYLKRRKQKKLTQQARGGALNVPVDPHAKPWLIAYATQTGVSEQIAWRTATSLQEARQPVSVKAVQHLTQDDLKTAEQVLFVASTYGTGEAPDLASSFEKKFLNTTLDLSHLHYAVLALGSQEYPDSYCSFGHRIDRWLKANGAHALFETIEVNNADNNDIQRWNTALASATKLELQAMNIDKTFDQWNLAQREVLNPNSVGAHAYNIELKTNFDATWQAGDIAEVQPGNSTARIQTFMQKHHIAAQSIVESLAISIEQALWDKNLNTEIEPFANLEHLLEQLSPLPTREYSIASVPTQQVLRLVVRQQQDSEGELGLGSGWLTQHAELQQPIALRIRTNESFHLINDNRPIICIGNGTGIAGLMSLLHARTRLDYTQNWLIFGERQREHDFFYQSTIEAWQTTGMLQRLDLAFSRDQAEKVYVHHKLREQATELKTWVENGAVIYVCGSINGMASDVDAALIEILGEEKLDQLRQEGRYRRDVY
;
A
#
# COMPACT_ATOMS: atom_id res chain seq x y z
N MET A 1 6.72 16.43 0.13
CA MET A 1 6.48 16.44 -1.34
C MET A 1 6.98 15.16 -2.02
N PHE A 2 8.27 14.79 -1.89
CA PHE A 2 8.88 13.63 -2.57
C PHE A 2 8.20 12.26 -2.34
N LYS A 3 7.92 11.84 -1.10
CA LYS A 3 7.22 10.55 -0.84
C LYS A 3 5.88 10.42 -1.59
N LYS A 4 5.13 11.52 -1.74
CA LYS A 4 3.86 11.54 -2.49
C LYS A 4 4.10 11.33 -3.99
N THR A 5 5.12 11.98 -4.55
CA THR A 5 5.52 11.81 -5.95
C THR A 5 6.04 10.40 -6.22
N PHE A 6 6.94 9.87 -5.39
CA PHE A 6 7.45 8.50 -5.51
C PHE A 6 6.33 7.47 -5.43
N PHE A 7 5.37 7.65 -4.52
CA PHE A 7 4.19 6.79 -4.44
C PHE A 7 3.33 6.85 -5.72
N GLN A 8 3.13 8.05 -6.29
CA GLN A 8 2.41 8.26 -7.55
C GLN A 8 3.12 7.68 -8.78
N VAL A 9 4.45 7.65 -8.80
CA VAL A 9 5.20 7.01 -9.88
C VAL A 9 5.22 5.49 -9.68
N HIS A 10 5.40 5.01 -8.45
CA HIS A 10 5.45 3.58 -8.10
C HIS A 10 4.17 2.82 -8.50
N TRP A 11 2.99 3.29 -8.10
CA TRP A 11 1.76 2.59 -8.50
C TRP A 11 1.45 2.72 -10.01
N PHE A 12 1.81 3.83 -10.67
CA PHE A 12 1.55 4.05 -12.10
C PHE A 12 2.38 3.11 -12.96
N LEU A 13 3.69 3.06 -12.67
CA LEU A 13 4.59 2.10 -13.29
C LEU A 13 4.18 0.67 -12.90
N GLY A 14 3.76 0.42 -11.66
CA GLY A 14 3.35 -0.91 -11.19
C GLY A 14 2.14 -1.48 -11.95
N ILE A 15 1.23 -0.61 -12.38
CA ILE A 15 0.09 -0.99 -13.21
C ILE A 15 0.49 -1.21 -14.68
N THR A 16 1.33 -0.33 -15.23
CA THR A 16 1.70 -0.34 -16.66
C THR A 16 2.73 -1.41 -17.01
N ALA A 17 3.75 -1.59 -16.17
CA ALA A 17 4.80 -2.57 -16.37
C ALA A 17 4.58 -3.88 -15.60
N GLY A 18 3.72 -3.90 -14.59
CA GLY A 18 3.55 -5.06 -13.70
C GLY A 18 3.05 -6.32 -14.41
N LEU A 19 2.21 -6.20 -15.44
CA LEU A 19 1.75 -7.35 -16.23
C LEU A 19 2.91 -8.00 -17.00
N ILE A 20 3.74 -7.18 -17.65
CA ILE A 20 4.90 -7.64 -18.41
C ILE A 20 5.91 -8.26 -17.45
N LEU A 21 6.18 -7.62 -16.31
CA LEU A 21 7.04 -8.16 -15.27
C LEU A 21 6.50 -9.48 -14.72
N SER A 22 5.19 -9.64 -14.56
CA SER A 22 4.58 -10.91 -14.12
C SER A 22 4.84 -12.03 -15.12
N LEU A 23 4.67 -11.75 -16.41
CA LEU A 23 4.99 -12.69 -17.48
C LEU A 23 6.48 -13.04 -17.48
N MET A 24 7.36 -12.04 -17.31
CA MET A 24 8.80 -12.26 -17.18
C MET A 24 9.14 -13.10 -15.95
N GLY A 25 8.47 -12.90 -14.81
CA GLY A 25 8.65 -13.69 -13.60
C GLY A 25 8.29 -15.16 -13.80
N ILE A 26 7.14 -15.44 -14.44
CA ILE A 26 6.70 -16.81 -14.75
C ILE A 26 7.65 -17.48 -15.75
N THR A 27 7.94 -16.81 -16.86
CA THR A 27 8.84 -17.36 -17.89
C THR A 27 10.26 -17.54 -17.36
N GLY A 28 10.74 -16.65 -16.49
CA GLY A 28 12.04 -16.76 -15.83
C GLY A 28 12.11 -17.95 -14.87
N ALA A 29 11.06 -18.17 -14.08
CA ALA A 29 10.95 -19.34 -13.18
C ALA A 29 10.92 -20.67 -13.95
N ILE A 30 10.20 -20.72 -15.08
CA ILE A 30 10.19 -21.91 -15.96
C ILE A 30 11.58 -22.12 -16.55
N TYR A 31 12.20 -21.06 -17.07
CA TYR A 31 13.49 -21.12 -17.74
C TYR A 31 14.67 -21.40 -16.80
N SER A 32 14.55 -21.10 -15.50
CA SER A 32 15.59 -21.39 -14.51
C SER A 32 15.80 -22.88 -14.29
N TYR A 33 14.81 -23.72 -14.60
CA TYR A 33 14.87 -25.19 -14.46
C TYR A 33 14.88 -25.94 -15.81
N GLU A 34 15.19 -25.24 -16.92
CA GLU A 34 15.21 -25.82 -18.28
C GLU A 34 15.91 -27.19 -18.35
N GLN A 35 17.12 -27.30 -17.80
CA GLN A 35 17.88 -28.56 -17.90
C GLN A 35 17.23 -29.69 -17.12
N GLN A 36 16.75 -29.42 -15.91
CA GLN A 36 16.10 -30.40 -15.04
C GLN A 36 14.80 -30.91 -15.68
N ILE A 37 14.00 -29.99 -16.22
CA ILE A 37 12.73 -30.32 -16.88
C ILE A 37 12.99 -31.11 -18.17
N LEU A 38 13.96 -30.69 -19.00
CA LEU A 38 14.31 -31.43 -20.22
C LEU A 38 14.83 -32.83 -19.91
N LYS A 39 15.65 -33.00 -18.87
CA LYS A 39 16.11 -34.33 -18.44
C LYS A 39 14.97 -35.21 -17.97
N TRP A 40 14.08 -34.66 -17.14
CA TRP A 40 12.92 -35.37 -16.60
C TRP A 40 11.92 -35.79 -17.70
N MET A 41 11.67 -34.93 -18.69
CA MET A 41 10.77 -35.24 -19.82
C MET A 41 11.35 -36.21 -20.85
N ASN A 42 12.68 -36.37 -20.90
CA ASN A 42 13.36 -37.13 -21.96
C ASN A 42 14.33 -38.17 -21.37
N PRO A 43 13.85 -39.10 -20.51
CA PRO A 43 14.72 -40.13 -19.93
C PRO A 43 15.42 -40.94 -21.02
N ASP A 44 14.72 -41.30 -22.10
CA ASP A 44 15.26 -42.12 -23.19
C ASP A 44 16.34 -41.41 -24.03
N SER A 45 16.41 -40.09 -23.98
CA SER A 45 17.44 -39.30 -24.66
C SER A 45 18.67 -39.06 -23.78
N TYR A 46 18.49 -38.96 -22.46
CA TYR A 46 19.57 -38.62 -21.53
C TYR A 46 20.17 -39.83 -20.81
N THR A 47 19.40 -40.89 -20.63
CA THR A 47 19.78 -42.11 -19.91
C THR A 47 19.91 -43.30 -20.85
N VAL A 48 20.89 -44.16 -20.59
CA VAL A 48 21.18 -45.37 -21.35
C VAL A 48 21.38 -46.54 -20.39
N GLN A 49 21.12 -47.76 -20.86
CA GLN A 49 21.46 -48.96 -20.09
C GLN A 49 22.96 -49.21 -20.16
N ALA A 50 23.61 -49.28 -18.99
CA ALA A 50 25.02 -49.64 -18.91
C ALA A 50 25.21 -51.09 -19.40
N THR A 51 26.10 -51.28 -20.37
CA THR A 51 26.48 -52.61 -20.87
C THR A 51 27.80 -53.05 -20.24
N GLN A 52 28.14 -54.34 -20.35
CA GLN A 52 29.45 -54.83 -19.90
C GLN A 52 30.62 -54.34 -20.78
N ASN A 53 30.32 -53.75 -21.95
CA ASN A 53 31.33 -53.22 -22.86
C ASN A 53 31.86 -51.86 -22.38
N ASN A 54 33.10 -51.53 -22.77
CA ASN A 54 33.63 -50.19 -22.57
C ASN A 54 32.89 -49.18 -23.44
N LYS A 55 32.81 -47.94 -22.97
CA LYS A 55 32.31 -46.82 -23.78
C LYS A 55 33.21 -46.58 -24.99
N LEU A 56 32.60 -46.20 -26.10
CA LEU A 56 33.29 -45.76 -27.30
C LEU A 56 34.05 -44.47 -27.01
N THR A 57 35.29 -44.42 -27.49
CA THR A 57 36.14 -43.24 -27.45
C THR A 57 35.63 -42.16 -28.42
N PRO A 58 36.02 -40.88 -28.24
CA PRO A 58 35.67 -39.83 -29.19
C PRO A 58 36.10 -40.13 -30.63
N ALA A 59 37.24 -40.82 -30.82
CA ALA A 59 37.73 -41.22 -32.13
C ALA A 59 36.82 -42.29 -32.79
N GLU A 60 36.35 -43.27 -32.01
CA GLU A 60 35.44 -44.31 -32.50
C GLU A 60 34.06 -43.73 -32.86
N LEU A 61 33.53 -42.82 -32.04
CA LEU A 61 32.29 -42.11 -32.36
C LEU A 61 32.44 -41.24 -33.62
N TYR A 62 33.56 -40.51 -33.75
CA TYR A 62 33.86 -39.72 -34.94
C TYR A 62 33.85 -40.59 -36.21
N LEU A 63 34.58 -41.71 -36.19
CA LEU A 63 34.64 -42.63 -37.32
C LEU A 63 33.29 -43.26 -37.64
N HIS A 64 32.51 -43.64 -36.62
CA HIS A 64 31.20 -44.23 -36.80
C HIS A 64 30.29 -43.31 -37.63
N PHE A 65 30.17 -42.04 -37.22
CA PHE A 65 29.35 -41.06 -37.93
C PHE A 65 29.95 -40.65 -39.28
N GLN A 66 31.27 -40.51 -39.39
CA GLN A 66 31.93 -40.20 -40.66
C GLN A 66 31.76 -41.32 -41.70
N LYS A 67 31.68 -42.59 -41.27
CA LYS A 67 31.42 -43.74 -42.13
C LYS A 67 29.97 -43.81 -42.57
N GLN A 68 29.03 -43.46 -41.69
CA GLN A 68 27.61 -43.47 -41.98
C GLN A 68 27.20 -42.31 -42.90
N ASP A 69 27.77 -41.13 -42.69
CA ASP A 69 27.57 -39.94 -43.52
C ASP A 69 28.89 -39.16 -43.69
N PRO A 70 29.59 -39.33 -44.83
CA PRO A 70 30.85 -38.62 -45.08
C PRO A 70 30.73 -37.09 -45.17
N ALA A 71 29.52 -36.56 -45.36
CA ALA A 71 29.26 -35.12 -45.42
C ALA A 71 29.01 -34.50 -44.04
N ILE A 72 28.85 -35.32 -42.99
CA ILE A 72 28.59 -34.84 -41.63
C ILE A 72 29.79 -34.03 -41.11
N LYS A 73 29.53 -32.83 -40.59
CA LYS A 73 30.56 -31.98 -39.99
C LYS A 73 30.38 -31.94 -38.49
N ILE A 74 31.25 -32.64 -37.77
CA ILE A 74 31.24 -32.70 -36.31
C ILE A 74 32.10 -31.55 -35.76
N ASN A 75 31.55 -30.75 -34.85
CA ASN A 75 32.27 -29.67 -34.17
C ASN A 75 32.99 -30.16 -32.92
N SER A 76 32.33 -31.01 -32.13
CA SER A 76 32.84 -31.51 -30.86
C SER A 76 32.13 -32.78 -30.43
N ILE A 77 32.81 -33.62 -29.65
CA ILE A 77 32.25 -34.83 -29.05
C ILE A 77 32.38 -34.74 -27.53
N THR A 78 31.27 -34.93 -26.82
CA THR A 78 31.21 -34.92 -25.36
C THR A 78 30.91 -36.32 -24.84
N ILE A 79 31.82 -36.86 -24.02
CA ILE A 79 31.65 -38.15 -23.33
C ILE A 79 31.35 -37.91 -21.86
N ALA A 80 30.28 -38.52 -21.35
CA ALA A 80 29.97 -38.55 -19.93
C ALA A 80 30.70 -39.70 -19.23
N GLN A 81 31.18 -39.50 -18.00
CA GLN A 81 31.85 -40.54 -17.21
C GLN A 81 30.86 -41.55 -16.63
N GLU A 82 29.71 -41.09 -16.12
CA GLU A 82 28.66 -41.93 -15.53
C GLU A 82 28.12 -42.97 -16.53
N SER A 83 28.04 -44.24 -16.13
CA SER A 83 27.72 -45.38 -17.01
C SER A 83 26.31 -45.34 -17.61
N THR A 84 25.38 -44.66 -16.95
CA THR A 84 23.98 -44.56 -17.36
C THR A 84 23.66 -43.29 -18.14
N THR A 85 24.64 -42.42 -18.41
CA THR A 85 24.43 -41.13 -19.08
C THR A 85 24.85 -41.18 -20.55
N SER A 86 23.99 -40.67 -21.43
CA SER A 86 24.25 -40.54 -22.88
C SER A 86 25.44 -39.63 -23.20
N SER A 87 26.04 -39.82 -24.38
CA SER A 87 27.05 -38.90 -24.94
C SER A 87 26.41 -37.93 -25.92
N THR A 88 27.12 -36.86 -26.26
CA THR A 88 26.61 -35.84 -27.19
C THR A 88 27.61 -35.58 -28.32
N VAL A 89 27.12 -35.60 -29.56
CA VAL A 89 27.86 -35.18 -30.75
C VAL A 89 27.27 -33.85 -31.23
N ASN A 90 28.11 -32.79 -31.28
CA ASN A 90 27.68 -31.50 -31.81
C ASN A 90 27.93 -31.47 -33.33
N ILE A 91 26.86 -31.33 -34.10
CA ILE A 91 26.92 -31.32 -35.57
C ILE A 91 26.72 -29.89 -36.07
N GLU A 92 27.53 -29.48 -37.05
CA GLU A 92 27.40 -28.19 -37.73
C GLU A 92 26.08 -28.11 -38.49
N LYS A 93 25.40 -26.96 -38.38
CA LYS A 93 24.16 -26.69 -39.12
C LYS A 93 24.40 -25.58 -40.13
N GLU A 94 24.20 -25.91 -41.40
CA GLU A 94 24.44 -24.99 -42.52
C GLU A 94 23.58 -23.71 -42.38
N GLY A 95 24.20 -22.54 -42.56
CA GLY A 95 23.56 -21.24 -42.40
C GLY A 95 23.22 -20.81 -40.96
N ALA A 96 23.47 -21.64 -39.94
CA ALA A 96 23.20 -21.31 -38.54
C ALA A 96 24.49 -21.00 -37.76
N ARG A 97 24.43 -19.97 -36.89
CA ARG A 97 25.58 -19.57 -36.04
C ARG A 97 25.97 -20.61 -34.98
N ARG A 98 25.14 -21.63 -34.73
CA ARG A 98 25.35 -22.70 -33.75
C ARG A 98 24.88 -24.05 -34.30
N GLY A 99 25.69 -25.08 -34.11
CA GLY A 99 25.33 -26.47 -34.39
C GLY A 99 24.27 -27.03 -33.43
N TYR A 100 23.79 -28.25 -33.69
CA TYR A 100 22.83 -28.94 -32.82
C TYR A 100 23.47 -30.14 -32.11
N ASN A 101 22.95 -30.46 -30.93
CA ASN A 101 23.42 -31.56 -30.09
C ASN A 101 22.59 -32.82 -30.37
N MET A 102 23.23 -33.82 -30.96
CA MET A 102 22.72 -35.17 -31.16
C MET A 102 23.10 -36.05 -29.96
N MET A 103 22.09 -36.66 -29.34
CA MET A 103 22.29 -37.57 -28.21
C MET A 103 22.60 -38.97 -28.74
N VAL A 104 23.63 -39.61 -28.21
CA VAL A 104 24.10 -40.91 -28.71
C VAL A 104 24.35 -41.87 -27.56
N ASN A 105 24.07 -43.15 -27.80
CA ASN A 105 24.41 -44.21 -26.86
C ASN A 105 25.95 -44.39 -26.85
N PRO A 106 26.61 -44.18 -25.70
CA PRO A 106 28.07 -44.24 -25.61
C PRO A 106 28.64 -45.64 -25.82
N TYR A 107 27.82 -46.70 -25.81
CA TYR A 107 28.27 -48.09 -25.99
C TYR A 107 28.04 -48.62 -27.41
N THR A 108 26.99 -48.15 -28.10
CA THR A 108 26.57 -48.68 -29.41
C THR A 108 26.68 -47.67 -30.56
N ALA A 109 26.94 -46.39 -30.25
CA ALA A 109 26.83 -45.26 -31.18
C ALA A 109 25.42 -45.01 -31.75
N GLU A 110 24.40 -45.71 -31.25
CA GLU A 110 23.00 -45.50 -31.65
C GLU A 110 22.56 -44.07 -31.37
N VAL A 111 21.91 -43.43 -32.35
CA VAL A 111 21.33 -42.09 -32.18
C VAL A 111 20.07 -42.21 -31.34
N LEU A 112 20.07 -41.56 -30.17
CA LEU A 112 18.96 -41.55 -29.24
C LEU A 112 17.85 -40.58 -29.71
N PRO A 113 16.61 -40.75 -29.23
CA PRO A 113 15.50 -39.88 -29.59
C PRO A 113 15.82 -38.40 -29.37
N GLU A 114 15.31 -37.53 -30.24
CA GLU A 114 15.46 -36.09 -30.08
C GLU A 114 14.83 -35.60 -28.79
N VAL A 115 15.50 -34.64 -28.13
CA VAL A 115 15.02 -34.05 -26.88
C VAL A 115 13.78 -33.19 -27.16
N LYS A 116 12.63 -33.69 -26.72
CA LYS A 116 11.33 -33.01 -26.78
C LYS A 116 11.32 -31.80 -25.83
N GLY A 117 10.63 -30.74 -26.23
CA GLY A 117 10.48 -29.51 -25.43
C GLY A 117 11.53 -28.42 -25.70
N ARG A 118 12.54 -28.67 -26.55
CA ARG A 118 13.53 -27.62 -26.94
C ARG A 118 12.85 -26.40 -27.57
N GLU A 119 11.87 -26.60 -28.44
CA GLU A 119 11.13 -25.49 -29.06
C GLU A 119 10.30 -24.70 -28.05
N PHE A 120 9.68 -25.38 -27.09
CA PHE A 120 8.98 -24.74 -25.98
C PHE A 120 9.92 -23.85 -25.16
N PHE A 121 11.09 -24.34 -24.75
CA PHE A 121 12.05 -23.52 -24.00
C PHE A 121 12.66 -22.40 -24.83
N ASN A 122 12.85 -22.60 -26.14
CA ASN A 122 13.21 -21.52 -27.06
C ASN A 122 12.13 -20.43 -27.12
N PHE A 123 10.86 -20.82 -27.20
CA PHE A 123 9.74 -19.89 -27.14
C PHE A 123 9.69 -19.15 -25.80
N ILE A 124 9.82 -19.85 -24.66
CA ILE A 124 9.86 -19.24 -23.32
C ILE A 124 11.04 -18.27 -23.20
N GLN A 125 12.22 -18.62 -23.73
CA GLN A 125 13.38 -17.73 -23.74
C GLN A 125 13.13 -16.48 -24.59
N GLN A 126 12.54 -16.63 -25.78
CA GLN A 126 12.17 -15.50 -26.62
C GLN A 126 11.15 -14.62 -25.90
N LEU A 127 10.09 -15.20 -25.34
CA LEU A 127 9.08 -14.46 -24.59
C LEU A 127 9.68 -13.71 -23.40
N HIS A 128 10.59 -14.33 -22.65
CA HIS A 128 11.26 -13.69 -21.52
C HIS A 128 12.17 -12.53 -21.95
N ARG A 129 12.93 -12.71 -23.04
CA ARG A 129 13.99 -11.77 -23.46
C ARG A 129 13.49 -10.64 -24.37
N ASN A 130 12.50 -10.92 -25.19
CA ASN A 130 12.05 -10.02 -26.24
C ASN A 130 10.53 -10.05 -26.49
N LEU A 131 9.75 -10.63 -25.57
CA LEU A 131 8.29 -10.72 -25.67
C LEU A 131 7.80 -11.34 -27.00
N THR A 132 8.64 -12.12 -27.69
CA THR A 132 8.40 -12.66 -29.04
C THR A 132 8.14 -11.61 -30.13
N VAL A 133 8.43 -10.33 -29.88
CA VAL A 133 8.21 -9.21 -30.82
C VAL A 133 9.52 -8.51 -31.22
N GLY A 134 10.61 -9.28 -31.27
CA GLY A 134 11.88 -8.84 -31.85
C GLY A 134 12.56 -7.69 -31.09
N PRO A 135 13.23 -6.74 -31.78
CA PRO A 135 13.98 -5.65 -31.15
C PRO A 135 13.13 -4.75 -30.26
N VAL A 136 11.87 -4.50 -30.63
CA VAL A 136 10.94 -3.67 -29.85
C VAL A 136 10.66 -4.32 -28.50
N GLY A 137 10.35 -5.62 -28.49
CA GLY A 137 10.09 -6.33 -27.26
C GLY A 137 11.31 -6.40 -26.36
N LYS A 138 12.52 -6.49 -26.92
CA LYS A 138 13.77 -6.36 -26.15
C LYS A 138 13.86 -5.01 -25.41
N GLN A 139 13.47 -3.91 -26.07
CA GLN A 139 13.44 -2.58 -25.42
C GLN A 139 12.37 -2.50 -24.33
N ILE A 140 11.19 -3.07 -24.56
CA ILE A 140 10.12 -3.13 -23.56
C ILE A 140 10.57 -3.93 -22.33
N THR A 141 11.10 -5.15 -22.52
CA THR A 141 11.69 -5.98 -21.46
C THR A 141 12.78 -5.23 -20.70
N GLY A 142 13.68 -4.55 -21.41
CA GLY A 142 14.74 -3.73 -20.82
C GLY A 142 14.20 -2.57 -19.99
N ALA A 143 13.21 -1.83 -20.50
CA ALA A 143 12.54 -0.74 -19.77
C ALA A 143 11.81 -1.23 -18.53
N CYS A 144 11.07 -2.35 -18.62
CA CYS A 144 10.43 -2.98 -17.48
C CYS A 144 11.45 -3.39 -16.41
N THR A 145 12.63 -3.86 -16.83
CA THR A 145 13.71 -4.22 -15.91
C THR A 145 14.27 -2.99 -15.17
N LEU A 146 14.40 -1.83 -15.84
CA LEU A 146 14.74 -0.56 -15.17
C LEU A 146 13.63 -0.12 -14.19
N MET A 147 12.37 -0.28 -14.58
CA MET A 147 11.22 -0.01 -13.70
C MET A 147 11.22 -0.95 -12.49
N LEU A 148 11.66 -2.21 -12.64
CA LEU A 148 11.83 -3.15 -11.52
C LEU A 148 12.87 -2.64 -10.51
N ILE A 149 14.01 -2.13 -10.97
CA ILE A 149 15.00 -1.47 -10.08
C ILE A 149 14.34 -0.29 -9.37
N PHE A 150 13.60 0.55 -10.10
CA PHE A 150 12.86 1.63 -9.49
C PHE A 150 11.85 1.13 -8.46
N PHE A 151 11.09 0.05 -8.69
CA PHE A 151 10.16 -0.52 -7.71
C PHE A 151 10.84 -1.00 -6.45
N VAL A 152 12.00 -1.66 -6.58
CA VAL A 152 12.76 -2.10 -5.40
C VAL A 152 13.21 -0.89 -4.58
N LEU A 153 13.82 0.11 -5.21
CA LEU A 153 14.34 1.30 -4.53
C LEU A 153 13.22 2.17 -3.94
N SER A 154 12.21 2.47 -4.75
CA SER A 154 11.06 3.26 -4.31
C SER A 154 10.19 2.50 -3.31
N GLY A 155 10.04 1.18 -3.44
CA GLY A 155 9.35 0.33 -2.48
C GLY A 155 10.05 0.34 -1.13
N LEU A 156 11.38 0.18 -1.10
CA LEU A 156 12.19 0.34 0.12
C LEU A 156 12.06 1.74 0.71
N TYR A 157 12.12 2.79 -0.10
CA TYR A 157 12.00 4.19 0.35
C TYR A 157 10.59 4.51 0.90
N LEU A 158 9.54 4.04 0.24
CA LEU A 158 8.15 4.21 0.65
C LEU A 158 7.85 3.40 1.91
N ARG A 159 8.41 2.19 2.02
CA ARG A 159 8.30 1.33 3.18
C ARG A 159 9.22 1.78 4.32
N TRP A 160 10.25 2.59 4.05
CA TRP A 160 11.26 3.00 5.03
C TRP A 160 10.59 3.58 6.27
N PRO A 161 10.51 2.81 7.36
CA PRO A 161 9.77 3.19 8.54
C PRO A 161 10.62 4.14 9.36
N LYS A 162 9.96 5.04 10.10
CA LYS A 162 10.66 5.91 11.05
C LYS A 162 11.14 5.16 12.31
N ARG A 163 10.74 3.90 12.52
CA ARG A 163 11.26 2.99 13.56
C ARG A 163 11.54 1.59 13.00
N HIS A 164 12.65 0.99 13.39
CA HIS A 164 13.09 -0.32 12.89
C HIS A 164 12.52 -1.45 13.73
N SER A 165 11.67 -2.31 13.14
CA SER A 165 11.21 -3.56 13.75
C SER A 165 11.36 -4.71 12.76
N ILE A 166 12.23 -5.68 13.06
CA ILE A 166 12.48 -6.85 12.19
C ILE A 166 11.17 -7.60 11.90
N LYS A 167 10.27 -7.69 12.89
CA LYS A 167 8.97 -8.34 12.73
C LYS A 167 8.10 -7.66 11.67
N GLN A 168 8.07 -6.32 11.63
CA GLN A 168 7.29 -5.56 10.66
C GLN A 168 7.85 -5.65 9.24
N TRP A 169 9.15 -5.93 9.08
CA TRP A 169 9.80 -6.05 7.78
C TRP A 169 9.59 -7.44 7.15
N PHE A 170 9.61 -8.49 7.98
CA PHE A 170 9.73 -9.87 7.51
C PHE A 170 8.54 -10.80 7.79
N PHE A 171 7.51 -10.40 8.54
CA PHE A 171 6.39 -11.30 8.84
C PHE A 171 5.05 -10.73 8.35
N ILE A 172 4.34 -11.51 7.52
CA ILE A 172 2.99 -11.19 7.05
C ILE A 172 2.03 -11.35 8.23
N LYS A 173 1.06 -10.43 8.37
CA LYS A 173 0.02 -10.47 9.39
C LYS A 173 -1.28 -11.05 8.83
N PRO A 174 -1.53 -12.37 8.94
CA PRO A 174 -2.72 -13.01 8.36
C PRO A 174 -4.05 -12.58 8.99
N LYS A 175 -4.02 -11.93 10.17
CA LYS A 175 -5.21 -11.39 10.84
C LYS A 175 -5.73 -10.09 10.22
N LEU A 176 -4.93 -9.44 9.38
CA LEU A 176 -5.36 -8.29 8.60
C LEU A 176 -6.44 -8.70 7.60
N LYS A 177 -7.41 -7.82 7.36
CA LYS A 177 -8.44 -8.02 6.32
C LYS A 177 -8.41 -6.88 5.30
N GLY A 178 -9.01 -7.11 4.14
CA GLY A 178 -9.31 -6.04 3.21
C GLY A 178 -8.08 -5.41 2.53
N ARG A 179 -7.98 -4.07 2.56
CA ARG A 179 -6.89 -3.31 1.90
C ARG A 179 -5.58 -3.40 2.68
N ASN A 180 -5.67 -3.47 4.00
CA ASN A 180 -4.51 -3.50 4.90
C ASN A 180 -3.74 -4.81 4.76
N PHE A 181 -4.43 -5.94 4.65
CA PHE A 181 -3.79 -7.24 4.35
C PHE A 181 -3.03 -7.24 3.04
N ILE A 182 -3.63 -6.70 1.98
CA ILE A 182 -3.01 -6.66 0.65
C ILE A 182 -1.77 -5.75 0.68
N TRP A 183 -1.84 -4.63 1.40
CA TRP A 183 -0.71 -3.74 1.55
C TRP A 183 0.42 -4.39 2.37
N ASP A 184 0.09 -5.05 3.48
CA ASP A 184 1.05 -5.76 4.32
C ASP A 184 1.71 -6.92 3.56
N LEU A 185 0.92 -7.73 2.86
CA LEU A 185 1.38 -8.79 1.97
C LEU A 185 2.32 -8.24 0.88
N HIS A 186 1.92 -7.18 0.17
CA HIS A 186 2.73 -6.55 -0.87
C HIS A 186 4.04 -5.98 -0.31
N ALA A 187 3.99 -5.33 0.85
CA ALA A 187 5.16 -4.73 1.46
C ALA A 187 6.12 -5.82 1.97
N VAL A 188 5.64 -6.76 2.80
CA VAL A 188 6.43 -7.83 3.44
C VAL A 188 7.09 -8.73 2.42
N VAL A 189 6.30 -9.28 1.49
CA VAL A 189 6.85 -10.12 0.41
C VAL A 189 7.84 -9.30 -0.42
N GLY A 190 7.55 -8.00 -0.63
CA GLY A 190 8.46 -7.04 -1.26
C GLY A 190 9.86 -7.07 -0.66
N THR A 191 9.98 -7.05 0.67
CA THR A 191 11.28 -7.11 1.34
C THR A 191 11.98 -8.46 1.21
N TRP A 192 11.25 -9.58 1.25
CA TRP A 192 11.86 -10.90 1.08
C TRP A 192 12.57 -11.03 -0.27
N VAL A 193 12.01 -10.40 -1.31
CA VAL A 193 12.49 -10.54 -2.68
C VAL A 193 13.45 -9.43 -3.14
N VAL A 194 13.69 -8.39 -2.33
CA VAL A 194 14.54 -7.22 -2.71
C VAL A 194 15.87 -7.65 -3.31
N ILE A 195 16.61 -8.52 -2.62
CA ILE A 195 17.96 -8.91 -3.05
C ILE A 195 17.89 -9.73 -4.35
N PHE A 196 16.90 -10.64 -4.44
CA PHE A 196 16.69 -11.44 -5.64
C PHE A 196 16.33 -10.54 -6.83
N TYR A 197 15.41 -9.59 -6.68
CA TYR A 197 15.01 -8.69 -7.76
C TYR A 197 16.13 -7.75 -8.20
N LEU A 198 17.00 -7.30 -7.30
CA LEU A 198 18.19 -6.53 -7.70
C LEU A 198 19.15 -7.38 -8.53
N ILE A 199 19.45 -8.61 -8.11
CA ILE A 199 20.35 -9.51 -8.86
C ILE A 199 19.74 -9.83 -10.22
N LEU A 200 18.47 -10.23 -10.28
CA LEU A 200 17.76 -10.55 -11.51
C LEU A 200 17.67 -9.35 -12.45
N ALA A 201 17.39 -8.15 -11.93
CA ALA A 201 17.30 -6.94 -12.75
C ALA A 201 18.66 -6.52 -13.30
N CYS A 202 19.71 -6.48 -12.46
CA CYS A 202 21.06 -6.11 -12.90
C CYS A 202 21.61 -7.09 -13.94
N THR A 203 21.38 -8.39 -13.74
CA THR A 203 21.80 -9.43 -14.70
C THR A 203 20.90 -9.50 -15.94
N GLY A 204 19.63 -9.11 -15.86
CA GLY A 204 18.74 -8.96 -17.01
C GLY A 204 19.12 -7.78 -17.92
N LEU A 205 19.50 -6.65 -17.31
CA LEU A 205 19.97 -5.47 -18.05
C LEU A 205 21.29 -5.74 -18.80
N TYR A 206 22.15 -6.62 -18.29
CA TYR A 206 23.36 -7.08 -18.99
C TYR A 206 23.07 -7.64 -20.40
N TRP A 207 21.96 -8.34 -20.58
CA TRP A 207 21.54 -8.90 -21.88
C TRP A 207 20.71 -7.94 -22.73
N SER A 208 20.19 -6.88 -22.10
CA SER A 208 19.29 -5.91 -22.72
C SER A 208 20.07 -4.72 -23.30
N TYR A 209 21.04 -4.19 -22.56
CA TYR A 209 21.74 -2.96 -22.91
C TYR A 209 23.26 -3.11 -22.88
N ASP A 210 23.90 -2.78 -24.00
CA ASP A 210 25.35 -2.86 -24.12
C ASP A 210 26.06 -1.87 -23.18
N TRP A 211 25.51 -0.66 -22.99
CA TRP A 211 26.04 0.31 -22.05
C TRP A 211 26.04 -0.18 -20.59
N TRP A 212 24.99 -0.92 -20.19
CA TRP A 212 24.91 -1.50 -18.84
C TRP A 212 25.93 -2.61 -18.66
N ARG A 213 26.02 -3.51 -19.65
CA ARG A 213 27.03 -4.57 -19.70
C ARG A 213 28.45 -4.00 -19.61
N ASP A 214 28.75 -2.98 -20.41
CA ASP A 214 30.07 -2.37 -20.47
C ASP A 214 30.39 -1.63 -19.16
N GLY A 215 29.38 -0.99 -18.56
CA GLY A 215 29.48 -0.45 -17.20
C GLY A 215 29.81 -1.51 -16.16
N MET A 216 29.19 -2.70 -16.23
CA MET A 216 29.49 -3.81 -15.31
C MET A 216 30.93 -4.32 -15.44
N PHE A 217 31.45 -4.50 -16.65
CA PHE A 217 32.87 -4.88 -16.85
C PHE A 217 33.81 -3.86 -16.23
N LYS A 218 33.50 -2.56 -16.38
CA LYS A 218 34.29 -1.46 -15.80
C LYS A 218 34.23 -1.44 -14.28
N VAL A 219 33.03 -1.54 -13.69
CA VAL A 219 32.82 -1.50 -12.24
C VAL A 219 33.43 -2.72 -11.54
N LEU A 220 33.36 -3.90 -12.17
CA LEU A 220 33.91 -5.14 -11.61
C LEU A 220 35.39 -5.36 -11.95
N GLY A 221 36.02 -4.46 -12.71
CA GLY A 221 37.43 -4.52 -13.05
C GLY A 221 37.82 -5.78 -13.83
N VAL A 222 36.94 -6.26 -14.72
CA VAL A 222 37.18 -7.44 -15.56
C VAL A 222 37.41 -6.99 -16.99
N GLU A 223 38.51 -7.43 -17.61
CA GLU A 223 38.75 -7.14 -19.02
C GLU A 223 37.71 -7.83 -19.91
N ARG A 224 37.19 -7.08 -20.88
CA ARG A 224 36.21 -7.61 -21.81
C ARG A 224 36.92 -8.64 -22.71
N PRO A 225 36.40 -9.86 -22.84
CA PRO A 225 36.92 -10.79 -23.83
C PRO A 225 36.78 -10.12 -25.20
N GLN A 226 37.91 -9.84 -25.86
CA GLN A 226 37.87 -9.41 -27.25
C GLN A 226 37.20 -10.54 -28.03
N ALA A 227 36.05 -10.26 -28.65
CA ALA A 227 35.56 -11.15 -29.68
C ALA A 227 36.66 -11.16 -30.75
N GLN A 228 37.27 -12.32 -31.01
CA GLN A 228 37.96 -12.57 -32.26
C GLN A 228 36.92 -12.40 -33.37
N MET A 229 36.70 -11.16 -33.80
CA MET A 229 36.12 -10.85 -35.09
C MET A 229 37.13 -11.38 -36.08
N GLN A 230 36.73 -12.46 -36.75
CA GLN A 230 37.33 -12.87 -38.00
C GLN A 230 37.21 -11.68 -38.95
N GLU A 231 38.31 -10.94 -39.15
CA GLU A 231 38.38 -9.81 -40.06
C GLU A 231 38.06 -10.29 -41.48
N GLY A 232 36.87 -9.96 -41.96
CA GLY A 232 36.64 -9.76 -43.39
C GLY A 232 36.97 -8.31 -43.71
N PRO A 233 37.69 -8.02 -44.83
CA PRO A 233 38.15 -6.67 -45.11
C PRO A 233 36.94 -5.76 -45.37
N ARG A 234 36.85 -4.65 -44.64
CA ARG A 234 35.96 -3.53 -45.01
C ARG A 234 36.81 -2.44 -45.67
N PRO A 235 36.31 -1.84 -46.77
CA PRO A 235 37.05 -0.82 -47.49
C PRO A 235 37.16 0.45 -46.66
N ASN A 236 38.34 1.03 -46.76
CA ASN A 236 38.78 2.23 -46.09
C ASN A 236 38.08 3.47 -46.67
N THR A 237 37.39 4.24 -45.84
CA THR A 237 37.17 5.67 -46.06
C THR A 237 37.37 6.44 -44.76
N GLY A 238 38.62 6.79 -44.49
CA GLY A 238 39.05 8.19 -44.43
C GLY A 238 38.36 9.15 -43.46
N ALA A 239 39.12 9.47 -42.40
CA ALA A 239 39.43 10.83 -41.93
C ALA A 239 38.48 11.60 -40.96
N GLN A 240 38.98 11.68 -39.72
CA GLN A 240 39.31 12.89 -38.94
C GLN A 240 38.21 13.82 -38.39
N GLY A 241 38.29 14.03 -37.07
CA GLY A 241 38.08 15.35 -36.43
C GLY A 241 37.21 15.36 -35.17
N PRO A 242 37.73 15.73 -33.98
CA PRO A 242 36.93 15.92 -32.75
C PRO A 242 36.62 17.39 -32.50
N ARG A 243 35.39 17.73 -32.07
CA ARG A 243 35.06 18.92 -31.23
C ARG A 243 33.56 19.08 -30.95
N GLY A 244 33.25 19.45 -29.71
CA GLY A 244 32.48 20.67 -29.42
C GLY A 244 30.99 20.54 -29.10
N GLU A 245 30.67 20.88 -27.85
CA GLU A 245 29.35 21.29 -27.34
C GLU A 245 28.62 22.34 -28.22
N GLN A 246 27.29 22.25 -28.33
CA GLN A 246 26.31 23.20 -27.76
C GLN A 246 24.91 23.07 -28.41
N ALA A 247 23.91 23.08 -27.53
CA ALA A 247 22.55 23.64 -27.59
C ALA A 247 21.79 23.83 -28.92
N GLY A 248 20.47 23.51 -28.89
CA GLY A 248 19.49 24.29 -29.66
C GLY A 248 18.25 23.56 -30.19
N ALA A 249 17.22 23.48 -29.35
CA ALA A 249 15.83 23.86 -29.62
C ALA A 249 15.09 23.53 -30.95
N ARG A 250 13.85 23.03 -30.75
CA ARG A 250 12.58 23.25 -31.50
C ARG A 250 12.32 22.45 -32.79
N GLY A 251 11.27 21.62 -32.71
CA GLY A 251 9.98 21.94 -33.33
C GLY A 251 9.57 21.18 -34.59
N GLY A 252 8.31 20.71 -34.60
CA GLY A 252 7.51 20.40 -35.79
C GLY A 252 7.52 18.93 -36.21
N GLU A 253 6.51 18.14 -35.87
CA GLU A 253 5.23 17.99 -36.61
C GLU A 253 5.34 17.19 -37.92
N SER A 254 4.77 15.98 -37.85
CA SER A 254 3.83 15.37 -38.81
C SER A 254 4.03 15.56 -40.32
N ARG A 255 4.18 14.44 -41.04
CA ARG A 255 3.08 13.91 -41.88
C ARG A 255 3.41 12.57 -42.53
N GLU A 256 2.35 11.77 -42.60
CA GLU A 256 2.17 10.59 -43.44
C GLU A 256 2.31 10.89 -44.94
N GLN A 257 2.78 9.91 -45.70
CA GLN A 257 2.26 9.44 -46.99
C GLN A 257 3.12 8.23 -47.40
N SER A 258 2.63 6.99 -47.31
CA SER A 258 1.63 6.33 -48.17
C SER A 258 2.08 6.12 -49.62
N ARG A 259 2.03 4.83 -49.99
CA ARG A 259 1.91 4.22 -51.33
C ARG A 259 3.15 3.91 -52.14
N GLY A 260 3.23 2.63 -52.51
CA GLY A 260 3.58 2.22 -53.87
C GLY A 260 4.46 0.98 -53.94
N GLY A 261 3.86 -0.21 -54.01
CA GLY A 261 4.51 -1.37 -54.64
C GLY A 261 4.64 -1.16 -56.17
N PRO A 262 5.01 -2.17 -56.98
CA PRO A 262 4.93 -3.60 -56.70
C PRO A 262 6.15 -4.44 -57.14
N GLN A 263 6.04 -5.74 -56.84
CA GLN A 263 6.82 -6.85 -57.37
C GLN A 263 6.72 -6.92 -58.91
N GLY A 264 7.77 -7.46 -59.53
CA GLY A 264 7.78 -7.90 -60.93
C GLY A 264 9.08 -8.60 -61.28
N GLU A 265 8.99 -9.92 -61.46
CA GLU A 265 10.01 -10.82 -61.97
C GLU A 265 10.47 -10.45 -63.39
N HIS A 266 11.74 -10.69 -63.74
CA HIS A 266 12.12 -11.63 -64.81
C HIS A 266 13.65 -11.70 -65.00
N ALA A 267 14.06 -12.90 -65.36
CA ALA A 267 15.41 -13.39 -65.61
C ALA A 267 16.09 -12.78 -66.84
N ALA A 268 17.44 -12.84 -66.90
CA ALA A 268 18.18 -13.75 -67.79
C ALA A 268 19.67 -13.35 -67.94
N SER A 269 20.53 -14.36 -67.73
CA SER A 269 21.74 -14.74 -68.49
C SER A 269 22.82 -13.73 -68.94
N GLY A 270 24.08 -14.11 -68.70
CA GLY A 270 25.30 -13.62 -69.38
C GLY A 270 26.55 -13.83 -68.52
N GLU A 271 27.05 -15.07 -68.43
CA GLU A 271 28.30 -15.54 -69.05
C GLU A 271 29.63 -15.09 -68.39
N ARG A 272 30.23 -16.10 -67.74
CA ARG A 272 31.65 -16.41 -67.45
C ARG A 272 32.72 -15.37 -67.82
N GLY A 273 33.41 -14.89 -66.77
CA GLY A 273 34.84 -14.57 -66.79
C GLY A 273 35.56 -15.40 -65.72
N GLN A 274 36.48 -16.25 -66.14
CA GLN A 274 37.31 -17.11 -65.29
C GLN A 274 38.41 -16.30 -64.59
N GLY A 275 38.78 -16.74 -63.39
CA GLY A 275 40.15 -16.58 -62.89
C GLY A 275 40.28 -15.76 -61.62
N GLU A 276 40.08 -16.39 -60.47
CA GLU A 276 41.06 -16.34 -59.37
C GLU A 276 40.78 -17.51 -58.42
N GLN A 277 41.76 -18.42 -58.36
CA GLN A 277 41.77 -19.58 -57.48
C GLN A 277 41.78 -19.12 -56.02
N HIS A 278 40.64 -19.14 -55.35
CA HIS A 278 40.62 -19.25 -53.90
C HIS A 278 40.91 -20.70 -53.54
N GLY A 279 42.16 -20.97 -53.17
CA GLY A 279 42.59 -22.27 -52.67
C GLY A 279 41.71 -22.71 -51.50
N GLU A 280 40.94 -23.77 -51.71
CA GLU A 280 40.33 -24.55 -50.64
C GLU A 280 41.43 -24.99 -49.67
N ARG A 281 41.42 -24.45 -48.45
CA ARG A 281 42.20 -25.02 -47.36
C ARG A 281 41.62 -26.41 -47.07
N LYS A 282 42.25 -27.45 -47.62
CA LYS A 282 41.98 -28.85 -47.26
C LYS A 282 42.07 -28.98 -45.73
N GLY A 283 40.95 -29.32 -45.11
CA GLY A 283 40.90 -29.70 -43.69
C GLY A 283 41.73 -30.97 -43.43
N LEU A 284 41.93 -31.29 -42.16
CA LEU A 284 42.57 -32.54 -41.74
C LEU A 284 41.82 -33.75 -42.32
N SER A 285 42.57 -34.77 -42.76
CA SER A 285 41.97 -36.04 -43.18
C SER A 285 41.30 -36.75 -42.00
N PRO A 286 40.30 -37.62 -42.23
CA PRO A 286 39.65 -38.38 -41.16
C PRO A 286 40.62 -39.20 -40.30
N GLU A 287 41.69 -39.74 -40.90
CA GLU A 287 42.76 -40.46 -40.20
C GLU A 287 43.56 -39.55 -39.27
N GLN A 288 43.89 -38.33 -39.71
CA GLN A 288 44.59 -37.34 -38.87
C GLN A 288 43.72 -36.88 -37.69
N VAL A 289 42.42 -36.71 -37.91
CA VAL A 289 41.46 -36.39 -36.84
C VAL A 289 41.36 -37.55 -35.84
N GLN A 290 41.28 -38.79 -36.31
CA GLN A 290 41.25 -39.97 -35.47
C GLN A 290 42.51 -40.03 -34.57
N ILE A 291 43.70 -39.88 -35.14
CA ILE A 291 44.96 -39.89 -34.38
C ILE A 291 44.95 -38.81 -33.30
N ALA A 292 44.58 -37.58 -33.65
CA ALA A 292 44.52 -36.46 -32.72
C ALA A 292 43.54 -36.72 -31.57
N LEU A 293 42.35 -37.25 -31.86
CA LEU A 293 41.34 -37.57 -30.85
C LEU A 293 41.77 -38.73 -29.94
N THR A 294 42.32 -39.81 -30.49
CA THR A 294 42.78 -40.96 -29.71
C THR A 294 43.94 -40.58 -28.78
N GLN A 295 44.95 -39.89 -29.29
CA GLN A 295 46.10 -39.45 -28.51
C GLN A 295 45.69 -38.45 -27.42
N THR A 296 44.80 -37.51 -27.74
CA THR A 296 44.30 -36.54 -26.76
C THR A 296 43.47 -37.22 -25.68
N TRP A 297 42.55 -38.10 -26.04
CA TRP A 297 41.70 -38.81 -25.08
C TRP A 297 42.54 -39.62 -24.08
N THR A 298 43.46 -40.44 -24.58
CA THR A 298 44.32 -41.28 -23.73
C THR A 298 45.28 -40.43 -22.90
N GLY A 299 45.98 -39.48 -23.54
CA GLY A 299 46.99 -38.66 -22.89
C GLY A 299 46.43 -37.69 -21.86
N PHE A 300 45.28 -37.07 -22.14
CA PHE A 300 44.63 -36.17 -21.21
C PHE A 300 44.09 -36.93 -19.99
N ASN A 301 43.43 -38.08 -20.18
CA ASN A 301 42.92 -38.89 -19.06
C ASN A 301 44.03 -39.42 -18.16
N ALA A 302 45.22 -39.68 -18.69
CA ALA A 302 46.38 -40.07 -17.89
C ALA A 302 46.99 -38.90 -17.07
N GLN A 303 46.80 -37.64 -17.50
CA GLN A 303 47.48 -36.47 -16.92
C GLN A 303 46.57 -35.53 -16.12
N VAL A 304 45.25 -35.55 -16.34
CA VAL A 304 44.33 -34.58 -15.73
C VAL A 304 44.31 -34.64 -14.20
N GLY A 305 44.54 -35.83 -13.61
CA GLY A 305 44.67 -36.03 -12.17
C GLY A 305 43.46 -35.56 -11.34
N ARG A 306 42.29 -35.42 -11.97
CA ARG A 306 41.06 -34.90 -11.36
C ARG A 306 39.84 -35.64 -11.92
N ASP A 307 38.88 -35.90 -11.06
CA ASP A 307 37.60 -36.48 -11.48
C ASP A 307 36.75 -35.46 -12.23
N TYR A 308 36.10 -35.90 -13.30
CA TYR A 308 35.24 -35.06 -14.12
C TYR A 308 33.94 -35.81 -14.46
N SER A 309 32.85 -35.08 -14.66
CA SER A 309 31.55 -35.65 -15.05
C SER A 309 31.43 -35.81 -16.57
N THR A 310 31.96 -34.84 -17.33
CA THR A 310 31.97 -34.87 -18.80
C THR A 310 33.26 -34.29 -19.35
N LEU A 311 33.72 -34.83 -20.49
CA LEU A 311 34.88 -34.35 -21.24
C LEU A 311 34.46 -34.11 -22.69
N THR A 312 34.72 -32.91 -23.20
CA THR A 312 34.40 -32.46 -24.56
C THR A 312 35.66 -32.19 -25.34
N LEU A 313 35.85 -32.90 -26.46
CA LEU A 313 36.94 -32.68 -27.41
C LEU A 313 36.39 -31.94 -28.63
N ASN A 314 36.98 -30.79 -28.97
CA ASN A 314 36.67 -30.09 -30.21
C ASN A 314 37.38 -30.79 -31.37
N ILE A 315 36.75 -30.88 -32.54
CA ILE A 315 37.39 -31.47 -33.72
C ILE A 315 38.47 -30.49 -34.23
N PRO A 316 39.71 -30.94 -34.46
CA PRO A 316 40.79 -30.05 -34.87
C PRO A 316 40.50 -29.51 -36.28
N LYS A 317 40.59 -28.18 -36.44
CA LYS A 317 40.37 -27.49 -37.72
C LYS A 317 41.66 -27.25 -38.49
N LYS A 318 42.81 -27.33 -37.81
CA LYS A 318 44.15 -27.08 -38.35
C LYS A 318 45.12 -28.15 -37.85
N PRO A 319 46.13 -28.53 -38.64
CA PRO A 319 47.17 -29.46 -38.23
C PRO A 319 48.25 -28.76 -37.38
N ASP A 320 47.86 -28.07 -36.30
CA ASP A 320 48.77 -27.32 -35.43
C ASP A 320 49.30 -28.14 -34.24
N GLY A 321 48.99 -29.44 -34.18
CA GLY A 321 49.47 -30.34 -33.14
C GLY A 321 48.75 -30.22 -31.80
N THR A 322 47.79 -29.30 -31.67
CA THR A 322 47.08 -29.03 -30.42
C THR A 322 45.58 -29.27 -30.53
N LEU A 323 44.95 -29.58 -29.41
CA LEU A 323 43.52 -29.76 -29.29
C LEU A 323 42.98 -28.99 -28.10
N GLU A 324 42.01 -28.12 -28.35
CA GLU A 324 41.22 -27.49 -27.30
C GLU A 324 40.17 -28.48 -26.79
N LEU A 325 40.14 -28.67 -25.48
CA LEU A 325 39.17 -29.50 -24.79
C LEU A 325 38.57 -28.76 -23.60
N SER A 326 37.36 -29.14 -23.23
CA SER A 326 36.72 -28.63 -22.02
C SER A 326 36.13 -29.77 -21.20
N PHE A 327 36.21 -29.67 -19.89
CA PHE A 327 35.67 -30.67 -18.98
C PHE A 327 34.91 -30.02 -17.84
N VAL A 328 34.01 -30.79 -17.25
CA VAL A 328 33.17 -30.38 -16.12
C VAL A 328 33.56 -31.22 -14.93
N ASP A 329 33.83 -30.60 -13.78
CA ASP A 329 34.16 -31.33 -12.55
C ASP A 329 33.09 -32.39 -12.21
N ALA A 330 33.45 -33.41 -11.43
CA ALA A 330 32.51 -34.46 -11.01
C ALA A 330 31.26 -33.88 -10.34
N ILE A 331 31.43 -32.85 -9.52
CA ILE A 331 30.35 -32.04 -8.92
C ILE A 331 30.55 -30.58 -9.36
N PRO A 332 29.93 -30.14 -10.47
CA PRO A 332 30.11 -28.78 -10.94
C PRO A 332 29.38 -27.77 -10.05
N GLN A 333 29.96 -26.56 -9.92
CA GLN A 333 29.31 -25.47 -9.18
C GLN A 333 27.99 -25.04 -9.83
N HIS A 334 27.90 -25.08 -11.16
CA HIS A 334 26.68 -24.83 -11.95
C HIS A 334 26.87 -25.34 -13.39
N GLU A 335 25.82 -25.31 -14.23
CA GLU A 335 25.79 -25.95 -15.56
C GLU A 335 26.73 -25.35 -16.61
N ARG A 336 27.41 -24.25 -16.27
CA ARG A 336 28.39 -23.54 -17.12
C ARG A 336 29.78 -23.44 -16.49
N ALA A 337 29.99 -24.05 -15.32
CA ALA A 337 31.29 -24.11 -14.67
C ALA A 337 32.14 -25.15 -15.42
N ARG A 338 32.79 -24.72 -16.50
CA ARG A 338 33.63 -25.56 -17.35
C ARG A 338 35.09 -25.16 -17.19
N ASN A 339 35.94 -26.16 -17.10
CA ASN A 339 37.39 -26.04 -17.19
C ASN A 339 37.79 -26.12 -18.67
N SER A 340 38.86 -25.42 -19.05
CA SER A 340 39.42 -25.44 -20.40
C SER A 340 40.84 -25.97 -20.35
N ALA A 341 41.24 -26.78 -21.33
CA ALA A 341 42.64 -27.16 -21.50
C ALA A 341 43.03 -27.19 -22.98
N VAL A 342 44.32 -26.97 -23.23
CA VAL A 342 44.95 -27.17 -24.54
C VAL A 342 45.91 -28.33 -24.39
N PHE A 343 45.65 -29.40 -25.14
CA PHE A 343 46.48 -30.60 -25.14
C PHE A 343 47.25 -30.71 -26.44
N ASN A 344 48.56 -30.86 -26.36
CA ASN A 344 49.40 -31.15 -27.52
C ASN A 344 49.48 -32.66 -27.72
N TYR A 345 48.85 -33.17 -28.78
CA TYR A 345 48.79 -34.60 -29.07
C TYR A 345 50.07 -35.14 -29.70
N GLN A 346 50.93 -34.27 -30.23
CA GLN A 346 52.25 -34.67 -30.75
C GLN A 346 53.27 -34.87 -29.63
N THR A 347 53.25 -34.01 -28.61
CA THR A 347 54.18 -34.09 -27.47
C THR A 347 53.59 -34.81 -26.25
N ALA A 348 52.31 -35.20 -26.32
CA ALA A 348 51.54 -35.79 -25.24
C ALA A 348 51.61 -34.99 -23.93
N LYS A 349 51.39 -33.66 -23.99
CA LYS A 349 51.44 -32.77 -22.81
C LYS A 349 50.26 -31.82 -22.77
N ILE A 350 49.79 -31.53 -21.56
CA ILE A 350 48.87 -30.41 -21.32
C ILE A 350 49.69 -29.10 -21.37
N GLU A 351 49.49 -28.29 -22.40
CA GLU A 351 50.19 -27.00 -22.56
C GLU A 351 49.59 -25.90 -21.70
N LYS A 352 48.26 -25.94 -21.54
CA LYS A 352 47.51 -24.95 -20.77
C LYS A 352 46.31 -25.62 -20.11
N MET A 353 46.08 -25.32 -18.83
CA MET A 353 44.87 -25.71 -18.12
C MET A 353 44.34 -24.52 -17.34
N GLU A 354 43.10 -24.12 -17.63
CA GLU A 354 42.39 -23.06 -16.92
C GLU A 354 41.25 -23.68 -16.12
N LEU A 355 41.40 -23.70 -14.81
CA LEU A 355 40.36 -24.20 -13.91
C LEU A 355 39.38 -23.08 -13.56
N TYR A 356 38.09 -23.38 -13.64
CA TYR A 356 37.02 -22.47 -13.26
C TYR A 356 37.14 -22.04 -11.81
N GLU A 357 37.50 -22.98 -10.91
CA GLU A 357 37.69 -22.73 -9.48
C GLU A 357 38.79 -21.69 -9.19
N GLN A 358 39.82 -21.60 -10.03
CA GLN A 358 40.95 -20.68 -9.86
C GLN A 358 40.63 -19.25 -10.31
N LYS A 359 39.52 -19.03 -11.04
CA LYS A 359 39.10 -17.68 -11.47
C LYS A 359 38.71 -16.81 -10.27
N LYS A 360 38.98 -15.52 -10.36
CA LYS A 360 38.56 -14.55 -9.34
C LYS A 360 37.03 -14.44 -9.31
N LEU A 361 36.46 -14.02 -8.18
CA LEU A 361 35.00 -13.96 -8.01
C LEU A 361 34.32 -13.06 -9.05
N ASN A 362 34.91 -11.90 -9.36
CA ASN A 362 34.42 -10.99 -10.40
C ASN A 362 34.43 -11.63 -11.79
N GLU A 363 35.50 -12.34 -12.16
CA GLU A 363 35.61 -13.08 -13.42
C GLU A 363 34.61 -14.25 -13.50
N LYS A 364 34.40 -14.96 -12.39
CA LYS A 364 33.37 -16.02 -12.28
C LYS A 364 31.98 -15.45 -12.51
N ILE A 365 31.62 -14.34 -11.85
CA ILE A 365 30.32 -13.68 -12.03
C ILE A 365 30.14 -13.25 -13.49
N MET A 366 31.15 -12.62 -14.10
CA MET A 366 31.05 -12.12 -15.48
C MET A 366 30.99 -13.24 -16.53
N SER A 367 31.75 -14.33 -16.34
CA SER A 367 31.70 -15.50 -17.23
C SER A 367 30.47 -16.38 -17.02
N SER A 368 29.83 -16.30 -15.86
CA SER A 368 28.66 -17.09 -15.46
C SER A 368 27.37 -16.27 -15.32
N MET A 369 27.24 -15.20 -16.12
CA MET A 369 26.09 -14.29 -16.04
C MET A 369 24.73 -14.99 -16.19
N LEU A 370 24.61 -16.01 -17.06
CA LEU A 370 23.37 -16.78 -17.18
C LEU A 370 23.07 -17.61 -15.92
N PRO A 371 24.02 -18.41 -15.37
CA PRO A 371 23.86 -19.06 -14.08
C PRO A 371 23.51 -18.12 -12.93
N VAL A 372 24.09 -16.91 -12.89
CA VAL A 372 23.74 -15.90 -11.87
C VAL A 372 22.29 -15.45 -12.05
N HIS A 373 21.87 -15.16 -13.27
CA HIS A 373 20.50 -14.77 -13.59
C HIS A 373 19.48 -15.89 -13.32
N ARG A 374 19.85 -17.16 -13.51
CA ARG A 374 19.01 -18.32 -13.21
C ARG A 374 19.01 -18.72 -11.73
N GLY A 375 19.97 -18.21 -10.96
CA GLY A 375 20.22 -18.58 -9.57
C GLY A 375 21.02 -19.87 -9.37
N SER A 376 21.33 -20.64 -10.43
CA SER A 376 22.13 -21.87 -10.29
C SER A 376 23.57 -21.62 -9.83
N PHE A 377 24.10 -20.40 -10.02
CA PHE A 377 25.45 -20.02 -9.58
C PHE A 377 25.68 -20.21 -8.07
N PHE A 378 24.67 -19.97 -7.24
CA PHE A 378 24.76 -20.09 -5.77
C PHE A 378 24.24 -21.46 -5.27
N GLY A 379 24.06 -22.42 -6.17
CA GLY A 379 23.57 -23.76 -5.87
C GLY A 379 22.04 -23.92 -5.87
N PRO A 380 21.56 -25.15 -5.69
CA PRO A 380 20.15 -25.51 -5.89
C PRO A 380 19.20 -24.86 -4.88
N ILE A 381 19.64 -24.63 -3.64
CA ILE A 381 18.85 -23.97 -2.60
C ILE A 381 18.56 -22.51 -3.01
N TYR A 382 19.58 -21.78 -3.44
CA TYR A 382 19.39 -20.41 -3.91
C TYR A 382 18.55 -20.37 -5.19
N GLN A 383 18.80 -21.29 -6.14
CA GLN A 383 18.01 -21.41 -7.37
C GLN A 383 16.52 -21.58 -7.07
N PHE A 384 16.18 -22.40 -6.07
CA PHE A 384 14.79 -22.57 -5.61
C PHE A 384 14.19 -21.26 -5.10
N PHE A 385 14.90 -20.53 -4.22
CA PHE A 385 14.40 -19.25 -3.71
C PHE A 385 14.34 -18.15 -4.81
N ALA A 386 15.27 -18.15 -5.76
CA ALA A 386 15.26 -17.23 -6.90
C ALA A 386 14.08 -17.51 -7.85
N MET A 387 13.76 -18.79 -8.08
CA MET A 387 12.56 -19.21 -8.80
C MET A 387 11.30 -18.80 -8.03
N PHE A 388 11.23 -19.05 -6.71
CA PHE A 388 10.09 -18.66 -5.88
C PHE A 388 9.89 -17.14 -5.88
N ALA A 389 10.97 -16.36 -5.75
CA ALA A 389 10.92 -14.90 -5.87
C ALA A 389 10.41 -14.44 -7.24
N SER A 390 10.83 -15.11 -8.32
CA SER A 390 10.34 -14.83 -9.69
C SER A 390 8.82 -15.10 -9.81
N LEU A 391 8.32 -16.16 -9.17
CA LEU A 391 6.89 -16.48 -9.09
C LEU A 391 6.09 -15.53 -8.18
N MET A 392 6.72 -14.70 -7.36
CA MET A 392 6.03 -13.64 -6.62
C MET A 392 5.71 -12.42 -7.49
N MET A 393 6.25 -12.31 -8.72
CA MET A 393 5.99 -11.15 -9.58
C MET A 393 4.50 -10.98 -9.95
N PRO A 394 3.75 -12.06 -10.31
CA PRO A 394 2.30 -12.02 -10.41
C PRO A 394 1.59 -11.56 -9.14
N LEU A 395 2.08 -11.96 -7.96
CA LEU A 395 1.53 -11.48 -6.69
C LEU A 395 1.67 -9.97 -6.57
N PHE A 396 2.82 -9.37 -6.91
CA PHE A 396 3.01 -7.91 -6.86
C PHE A 396 2.11 -7.18 -7.84
N PHE A 397 1.94 -7.70 -9.06
CA PHE A 397 1.00 -7.13 -10.01
C PHE A 397 -0.44 -7.19 -9.50
N VAL A 398 -0.90 -8.36 -9.04
CA VAL A 398 -2.25 -8.55 -8.53
C VAL A 398 -2.49 -7.70 -7.28
N THR A 399 -1.59 -7.73 -6.30
CA THR A 399 -1.72 -6.95 -5.07
C THR A 399 -1.61 -5.45 -5.33
N GLY A 400 -0.69 -5.01 -6.19
CA GLY A 400 -0.57 -3.61 -6.63
C GLY A 400 -1.82 -3.12 -7.37
N TRP A 401 -2.35 -3.95 -8.28
CA TRP A 401 -3.59 -3.70 -9.00
C TRP A 401 -4.82 -3.71 -8.06
N MET A 402 -4.89 -4.63 -7.10
CA MET A 402 -5.96 -4.66 -6.09
C MET A 402 -5.90 -3.47 -5.14
N LEU A 403 -4.70 -3.04 -4.73
CA LEU A 403 -4.52 -1.80 -3.94
C LEU A 403 -4.96 -0.58 -4.75
N TYR A 404 -4.65 -0.56 -6.05
CA TYR A 404 -5.16 0.43 -6.98
C TYR A 404 -6.70 0.41 -7.05
N LEU A 405 -7.29 -0.75 -7.32
CA LEU A 405 -8.73 -0.92 -7.44
C LEU A 405 -9.46 -0.62 -6.14
N LYS A 406 -8.93 -1.00 -4.97
CA LYS A 406 -9.53 -0.67 -3.67
C LYS A 406 -9.42 0.81 -3.37
N ARG A 407 -8.29 1.46 -3.70
CA ARG A 407 -8.15 2.91 -3.64
C ARG A 407 -9.13 3.61 -4.58
N ARG A 408 -9.31 3.07 -5.79
CA ARG A 408 -10.26 3.58 -6.78
C ARG A 408 -11.69 3.28 -6.36
N LYS A 409 -12.00 2.15 -5.72
CA LYS A 409 -13.33 1.80 -5.18
C LYS A 409 -13.68 2.68 -4.00
N GLN A 410 -12.73 2.98 -3.11
CA GLN A 410 -12.95 3.91 -2.00
C GLN A 410 -13.12 5.34 -2.53
N LYS A 411 -12.25 5.78 -3.45
CA LYS A 411 -12.42 7.04 -4.17
C LYS A 411 -13.69 7.06 -5.02
N LYS A 412 -14.14 5.93 -5.58
CA LYS A 412 -15.36 5.74 -6.37
C LYS A 412 -16.58 5.63 -5.48
N LEU A 413 -16.51 5.18 -4.24
CA LEU A 413 -17.62 5.25 -3.28
C LEU A 413 -17.77 6.71 -2.83
N THR A 414 -16.66 7.41 -2.57
CA THR A 414 -16.66 8.87 -2.35
C THR A 414 -17.05 9.65 -3.61
N GLN A 415 -16.69 9.16 -4.82
CA GLN A 415 -17.06 9.78 -6.09
C GLN A 415 -18.40 9.31 -6.65
N GLN A 416 -18.98 8.20 -6.21
CA GLN A 416 -20.35 7.75 -6.49
C GLN A 416 -21.29 8.45 -5.53
N ALA A 417 -20.87 8.70 -4.28
CA ALA A 417 -21.52 9.68 -3.43
C ALA A 417 -21.45 11.11 -4.03
N ARG A 418 -20.36 11.48 -4.73
CA ARG A 418 -20.26 12.76 -5.49
C ARG A 418 -20.76 12.71 -6.94
N GLY A 419 -21.12 11.53 -7.49
CA GLY A 419 -21.17 11.30 -8.95
C GLY A 419 -22.24 10.31 -9.40
N GLY A 420 -23.06 9.80 -8.48
CA GLY A 420 -24.43 9.35 -8.80
C GLY A 420 -25.27 10.48 -9.40
N ALA A 421 -24.83 11.73 -9.21
CA ALA A 421 -25.40 12.96 -9.75
C ALA A 421 -25.30 13.15 -11.27
N LEU A 422 -24.47 12.41 -12.01
CA LEU A 422 -24.03 12.87 -13.34
C LEU A 422 -24.58 12.10 -14.54
N ASN A 423 -25.45 11.10 -14.39
CA ASN A 423 -25.99 10.34 -15.53
C ASN A 423 -27.48 9.96 -15.46
N VAL A 424 -28.24 10.51 -14.50
CA VAL A 424 -29.71 10.38 -14.54
C VAL A 424 -30.24 11.51 -15.44
N PRO A 425 -31.05 11.23 -16.47
CA PRO A 425 -31.73 12.27 -17.23
C PRO A 425 -32.59 13.09 -16.28
N VAL A 426 -32.16 14.33 -16.01
CA VAL A 426 -32.89 15.29 -15.20
C VAL A 426 -34.10 15.75 -16.00
N ASP A 427 -35.25 15.90 -15.34
CA ASP A 427 -36.41 16.52 -15.97
C ASP A 427 -36.11 18.01 -16.25
N PRO A 428 -36.07 18.46 -17.51
CA PRO A 428 -35.78 19.85 -17.86
C PRO A 428 -36.83 20.84 -17.34
N HIS A 429 -38.00 20.37 -16.89
CA HIS A 429 -39.05 21.20 -16.29
C HIS A 429 -39.07 21.14 -14.76
N ALA A 430 -38.21 20.33 -14.12
CA ALA A 430 -38.13 20.23 -12.67
C ALA A 430 -37.37 21.41 -12.05
N LYS A 431 -37.84 21.85 -10.88
CA LYS A 431 -37.23 22.93 -10.11
C LYS A 431 -35.93 22.43 -9.45
N PRO A 432 -34.81 23.18 -9.54
CA PRO A 432 -33.54 22.75 -8.96
C PRO A 432 -33.54 22.88 -7.43
N TRP A 433 -33.04 21.85 -6.76
CA TRP A 433 -32.80 21.83 -5.31
C TRP A 433 -31.40 22.30 -4.97
N LEU A 434 -31.30 23.16 -3.97
CA LEU A 434 -30.07 23.45 -3.25
C LEU A 434 -30.07 22.72 -1.90
N ILE A 435 -29.03 21.98 -1.57
CA ILE A 435 -28.88 21.34 -0.26
C ILE A 435 -27.66 21.95 0.43
N ALA A 436 -27.90 22.67 1.52
CA ALA A 436 -26.88 23.27 2.36
C ALA A 436 -26.63 22.41 3.60
N TYR A 437 -25.37 22.10 3.92
CA TYR A 437 -25.05 21.34 5.12
C TYR A 437 -24.06 22.05 6.04
N ALA A 438 -24.28 21.88 7.34
CA ALA A 438 -23.39 22.32 8.41
C ALA A 438 -23.04 21.11 9.28
N THR A 439 -21.76 20.77 9.37
CA THR A 439 -21.30 19.57 10.07
C THR A 439 -20.01 19.82 10.82
N GLN A 440 -19.90 19.24 12.02
CA GLN A 440 -18.64 19.16 12.76
C GLN A 440 -17.93 17.83 12.48
N THR A 441 -18.69 16.73 12.39
CA THR A 441 -18.17 15.35 12.42
C THR A 441 -18.53 14.54 11.16
N GLY A 442 -19.13 15.18 10.15
CA GLY A 442 -19.46 14.60 8.84
C GLY A 442 -20.86 13.98 8.73
N VAL A 443 -21.61 13.79 9.82
CA VAL A 443 -22.94 13.14 9.79
C VAL A 443 -23.94 13.93 8.94
N SER A 444 -24.09 15.22 9.18
CA SER A 444 -24.97 16.10 8.39
C SER A 444 -24.58 16.16 6.92
N GLU A 445 -23.28 16.14 6.62
CA GLU A 445 -22.79 16.05 5.24
C GLU A 445 -23.25 14.73 4.59
N GLN A 446 -23.12 13.62 5.31
CA GLN A 446 -23.51 12.30 4.82
C GLN A 446 -25.02 12.21 4.53
N ILE A 447 -25.86 12.79 5.40
CA ILE A 447 -27.31 12.86 5.21
C ILE A 447 -27.65 13.79 4.04
N ALA A 448 -26.97 14.94 3.90
CA ALA A 448 -27.17 15.85 2.78
C ALA A 448 -26.89 15.17 1.43
N TRP A 449 -25.77 14.45 1.31
CA TRP A 449 -25.43 13.72 0.08
C TRP A 449 -26.37 12.55 -0.22
N ARG A 450 -26.86 11.85 0.80
CA ARG A 450 -27.87 10.80 0.60
C ARG A 450 -29.21 11.38 0.16
N THR A 451 -29.64 12.47 0.79
CA THR A 451 -30.84 13.23 0.38
C THR A 451 -30.72 13.69 -1.07
N ALA A 452 -29.54 14.19 -1.47
CA ALA A 452 -29.26 14.58 -2.85
C ALA A 452 -29.38 13.40 -3.82
N THR A 453 -28.85 12.23 -3.43
CA THR A 453 -28.92 11.01 -4.23
C THR A 453 -30.38 10.57 -4.43
N SER A 454 -31.18 10.53 -3.37
CA SER A 454 -32.62 10.17 -3.46
C SER A 454 -33.40 11.10 -4.38
N LEU A 455 -33.15 12.42 -4.30
CA LEU A 455 -33.80 13.41 -5.19
C LEU A 455 -33.35 13.26 -6.66
N GLN A 456 -32.07 12.97 -6.90
CA GLN A 456 -31.54 12.73 -8.24
C GLN A 456 -32.09 11.45 -8.87
N GLU A 457 -32.26 10.39 -8.08
CA GLU A 457 -32.93 9.17 -8.53
C GLU A 457 -34.40 9.42 -8.92
N ALA A 458 -35.06 10.36 -8.23
CA ALA A 458 -36.37 10.91 -8.59
C ALA A 458 -36.31 11.97 -9.72
N ARG A 459 -35.19 12.03 -10.46
CA ARG A 459 -34.93 12.90 -11.63
C ARG A 459 -34.97 14.40 -11.37
N GLN A 460 -34.78 14.83 -10.13
CA GLN A 460 -34.70 16.24 -9.77
C GLN A 460 -33.28 16.80 -9.97
N PRO A 461 -33.10 18.06 -10.42
CA PRO A 461 -31.81 18.73 -10.42
C PRO A 461 -31.40 19.06 -8.98
N VAL A 462 -30.18 18.71 -8.57
CA VAL A 462 -29.71 18.96 -7.18
C VAL A 462 -28.28 19.49 -7.17
N SER A 463 -28.04 20.49 -6.33
CA SER A 463 -26.72 21.01 -5.97
C SER A 463 -26.51 20.92 -4.46
N VAL A 464 -25.30 20.57 -4.01
CA VAL A 464 -24.97 20.43 -2.58
C VAL A 464 -23.82 21.38 -2.23
N LYS A 465 -23.97 22.18 -1.18
CA LYS A 465 -22.97 23.14 -0.69
C LYS A 465 -22.79 23.06 0.82
N ALA A 466 -21.55 23.18 1.29
CA ALA A 466 -21.31 23.46 2.71
C ALA A 466 -21.74 24.91 3.01
N VAL A 467 -22.33 25.16 4.19
CA VAL A 467 -22.83 26.50 4.55
C VAL A 467 -21.76 27.60 4.52
N GLN A 468 -20.50 27.26 4.76
CA GLN A 468 -19.37 28.20 4.67
C GLN A 468 -19.11 28.74 3.24
N HIS A 469 -19.64 28.05 2.24
CA HIS A 469 -19.55 28.42 0.82
C HIS A 469 -20.88 28.92 0.26
N LEU A 470 -21.91 29.04 1.11
CA LEU A 470 -23.21 29.54 0.72
C LEU A 470 -23.16 31.07 0.64
N THR A 471 -23.66 31.62 -0.46
CA THR A 471 -23.72 33.07 -0.69
C THR A 471 -25.16 33.57 -0.65
N GLN A 472 -25.36 34.89 -0.56
CA GLN A 472 -26.71 35.48 -0.59
C GLN A 472 -27.38 35.27 -1.94
N ASP A 473 -26.60 35.35 -3.02
CA ASP A 473 -27.08 35.11 -4.39
C ASP A 473 -27.58 33.68 -4.58
N ASP A 474 -26.95 32.69 -3.93
CA ASP A 474 -27.43 31.31 -3.97
C ASP A 474 -28.86 31.18 -3.45
N LEU A 475 -29.19 31.89 -2.36
CA LEU A 475 -30.53 31.85 -1.77
C LEU A 475 -31.55 32.73 -2.50
N LYS A 476 -31.13 33.84 -3.10
CA LYS A 476 -32.00 34.70 -3.92
C LYS A 476 -32.39 34.08 -5.26
N THR A 477 -31.61 33.12 -5.73
CA THR A 477 -31.82 32.47 -7.04
C THR A 477 -32.45 31.08 -6.90
N ALA A 478 -32.29 30.42 -5.77
CA ALA A 478 -32.90 29.12 -5.52
C ALA A 478 -34.42 29.26 -5.32
N GLU A 479 -35.18 28.36 -5.94
CA GLU A 479 -36.62 28.22 -5.64
C GLU A 479 -36.86 27.27 -4.46
N GLN A 480 -35.94 26.32 -4.22
CA GLN A 480 -36.08 25.27 -3.22
C GLN A 480 -34.74 24.97 -2.52
N VAL A 481 -34.72 24.97 -1.19
CA VAL A 481 -33.51 24.68 -0.39
C VAL A 481 -33.77 23.71 0.77
N LEU A 482 -32.84 22.78 1.01
CA LEU A 482 -32.83 21.91 2.18
C LEU A 482 -31.61 22.25 3.04
N PHE A 483 -31.80 22.47 4.34
CA PHE A 483 -30.71 22.62 5.29
C PHE A 483 -30.55 21.37 6.14
N VAL A 484 -29.34 20.82 6.21
CA VAL A 484 -28.98 19.72 7.12
C VAL A 484 -27.90 20.21 8.07
N ALA A 485 -28.29 20.54 9.30
CA ALA A 485 -27.46 21.31 10.21
C ALA A 485 -27.27 20.60 11.55
N SER A 486 -26.01 20.30 11.90
CA SER A 486 -25.66 19.91 13.27
C SER A 486 -25.60 21.13 14.17
N THR A 487 -26.11 20.99 15.39
CA THR A 487 -25.75 21.85 16.51
C THR A 487 -24.51 21.29 17.20
N TYR A 488 -23.59 22.16 17.62
CA TYR A 488 -22.42 21.76 18.38
C TYR A 488 -22.33 22.51 19.71
N GLY A 489 -21.76 21.85 20.71
CA GLY A 489 -21.50 22.48 21.99
C GLY A 489 -22.74 22.93 22.77
N THR A 490 -22.75 24.15 23.27
CA THR A 490 -23.83 24.77 24.07
C THR A 490 -24.96 25.32 23.20
N GLY A 491 -25.05 24.84 21.97
CA GLY A 491 -26.05 25.28 21.01
C GLY A 491 -25.51 26.12 19.87
N GLU A 492 -24.20 26.15 19.63
CA GLU A 492 -23.56 26.93 18.56
C GLU A 492 -23.64 26.22 17.19
N ALA A 493 -23.38 26.97 16.12
CA ALA A 493 -23.06 26.37 14.83
C ALA A 493 -21.75 25.57 14.88
N PRO A 494 -21.56 24.56 14.00
CA PRO A 494 -20.27 23.92 13.79
C PRO A 494 -19.18 24.97 13.47
N ASP A 495 -17.92 24.69 13.78
CA ASP A 495 -16.86 25.71 13.72
C ASP A 495 -16.76 26.38 12.34
N LEU A 496 -16.85 25.56 11.30
CA LEU A 496 -16.83 25.98 9.90
C LEU A 496 -18.07 26.80 9.49
N ALA A 497 -19.17 26.66 10.21
CA ALA A 497 -20.43 27.38 10.01
C ALA A 497 -20.55 28.64 10.89
N SER A 498 -19.61 28.91 11.82
CA SER A 498 -19.70 30.04 12.74
C SER A 498 -19.80 31.40 12.02
N SER A 499 -19.04 31.59 10.94
CA SER A 499 -19.14 32.82 10.14
C SER A 499 -20.49 32.96 9.44
N PHE A 500 -21.11 31.85 9.03
CA PHE A 500 -22.45 31.87 8.45
C PHE A 500 -23.47 32.28 9.51
N GLU A 501 -23.39 31.71 10.71
CA GLU A 501 -24.24 32.12 11.82
C GLU A 501 -24.10 33.61 12.16
N LYS A 502 -22.88 34.08 12.45
CA LYS A 502 -22.65 35.44 12.94
C LYS A 502 -22.94 36.52 11.91
N LYS A 503 -22.58 36.28 10.64
CA LYS A 503 -22.62 37.33 9.61
C LYS A 503 -23.81 37.17 8.66
N PHE A 504 -24.22 35.95 8.37
CA PHE A 504 -25.23 35.68 7.34
C PHE A 504 -26.65 35.63 7.94
N LEU A 505 -26.85 34.95 9.06
CA LEU A 505 -28.16 34.85 9.73
C LEU A 505 -28.63 36.18 10.37
N ASN A 506 -27.82 37.23 10.33
CA ASN A 506 -28.18 38.58 10.77
C ASN A 506 -28.55 39.52 9.61
N THR A 507 -28.57 39.01 8.37
CA THR A 507 -28.93 39.80 7.18
C THR A 507 -30.41 39.72 6.86
N THR A 508 -30.93 40.77 6.22
CA THR A 508 -32.29 40.82 5.65
C THR A 508 -32.22 40.58 4.15
N LEU A 509 -32.97 39.60 3.67
CA LEU A 509 -33.10 39.17 2.28
C LEU A 509 -34.60 39.00 1.96
N ASP A 510 -35.00 39.33 0.74
CA ASP A 510 -36.32 38.93 0.25
C ASP A 510 -36.25 37.49 -0.26
N LEU A 511 -36.78 36.55 0.52
CA LEU A 511 -36.86 35.13 0.20
C LEU A 511 -38.31 34.66 0.03
N SER A 512 -39.24 35.58 -0.27
CA SER A 512 -40.68 35.28 -0.43
C SER A 512 -41.01 34.23 -1.50
N HIS A 513 -40.09 33.96 -2.41
CA HIS A 513 -40.22 32.95 -3.47
C HIS A 513 -39.66 31.57 -3.06
N LEU A 514 -38.82 31.51 -2.02
CA LEU A 514 -38.03 30.35 -1.65
C LEU A 514 -38.84 29.37 -0.80
N HIS A 515 -38.84 28.10 -1.18
CA HIS A 515 -39.38 27.01 -0.35
C HIS A 515 -38.25 26.29 0.37
N TYR A 516 -38.43 25.93 1.63
CA TYR A 516 -37.35 25.29 2.39
C TYR A 516 -37.79 24.21 3.36
N ALA A 517 -36.86 23.36 3.77
CA ALA A 517 -37.00 22.51 4.96
C ALA A 517 -35.67 22.41 5.71
N VAL A 518 -35.74 22.21 7.03
CA VAL A 518 -34.57 22.09 7.91
C VAL A 518 -34.60 20.74 8.62
N LEU A 519 -33.50 19.99 8.49
CA LEU A 519 -33.17 18.85 9.32
C LEU A 519 -32.14 19.30 10.36
N ALA A 520 -32.58 19.41 11.60
CA ALA A 520 -31.74 19.87 12.71
C ALA A 520 -31.23 18.65 13.49
N LEU A 521 -29.91 18.50 13.58
CA LEU A 521 -29.27 17.41 14.31
C LEU A 521 -28.75 17.93 15.66
N GLY A 522 -29.07 17.21 16.73
CA GLY A 522 -28.63 17.52 18.08
C GLY A 522 -28.63 16.30 18.99
N SER A 523 -28.47 16.52 20.30
CA SER A 523 -28.57 15.49 21.33
C SER A 523 -29.49 15.97 22.44
N GLN A 524 -30.48 15.16 22.81
CA GLN A 524 -31.39 15.46 23.94
C GLN A 524 -30.67 15.46 25.30
N GLU A 525 -29.41 15.01 25.34
CA GLU A 525 -28.55 15.12 26.51
C GLU A 525 -28.22 16.58 26.87
N TYR A 526 -28.46 17.52 25.96
CA TYR A 526 -28.32 18.95 26.17
C TYR A 526 -29.66 19.65 25.92
N PRO A 527 -30.66 19.51 26.81
CA PRO A 527 -32.04 19.95 26.56
C PRO A 527 -32.16 21.42 26.16
N ASP A 528 -31.40 22.29 26.83
CA ASP A 528 -31.45 23.75 26.62
C ASP A 528 -30.92 24.18 25.24
N SER A 529 -30.16 23.31 24.57
CA SER A 529 -29.49 23.60 23.30
C SER A 529 -29.86 22.64 22.18
N TYR A 530 -30.81 21.72 22.43
CA TYR A 530 -31.22 20.69 21.50
C TYR A 530 -31.63 21.29 20.16
N CYS A 531 -30.96 20.87 19.07
CA CYS A 531 -31.23 21.31 17.70
C CYS A 531 -31.20 22.83 17.47
N SER A 532 -30.64 23.61 18.40
CA SER A 532 -30.79 25.07 18.44
C SER A 532 -30.24 25.81 17.22
N PHE A 533 -29.13 25.36 16.60
CA PHE A 533 -28.61 25.98 15.38
C PHE A 533 -29.56 25.78 14.19
N GLY A 534 -30.11 24.57 14.02
CA GLY A 534 -31.14 24.31 13.00
C GLY A 534 -32.38 25.19 13.20
N HIS A 535 -32.82 25.37 14.45
CA HIS A 535 -33.94 26.28 14.77
C HIS A 535 -33.63 27.75 14.46
N ARG A 536 -32.38 28.20 14.62
CA ARG A 536 -32.00 29.56 14.23
C ARG A 536 -32.04 29.75 12.72
N ILE A 537 -31.61 28.75 11.94
CA ILE A 537 -31.75 28.76 10.48
C ILE A 537 -33.23 28.85 10.08
N ASP A 538 -34.09 28.00 10.65
CA ASP A 538 -35.53 28.01 10.39
C ASP A 538 -36.16 29.37 10.70
N ARG A 539 -35.89 29.94 11.88
CA ARG A 539 -36.41 31.24 12.29
C ARG A 539 -35.95 32.36 11.37
N TRP A 540 -34.69 32.35 10.95
CA TRP A 540 -34.14 33.32 10.02
C TRP A 540 -34.80 33.21 8.64
N LEU A 541 -35.01 32.00 8.11
CA LEU A 541 -35.71 31.78 6.83
C LEU A 541 -37.15 32.31 6.89
N LYS A 542 -37.89 32.01 7.95
CA LYS A 542 -39.26 32.54 8.18
C LYS A 542 -39.28 34.06 8.25
N ALA A 543 -38.35 34.66 8.98
CA ALA A 543 -38.26 36.12 9.12
C ALA A 543 -37.98 36.84 7.79
N ASN A 544 -37.35 36.15 6.83
CA ASN A 544 -37.06 36.65 5.48
C ASN A 544 -38.13 36.27 4.43
N GLY A 545 -39.28 35.73 4.88
CA GLY A 545 -40.43 35.44 4.02
C GLY A 545 -40.42 34.08 3.32
N ALA A 546 -39.44 33.22 3.57
CA ALA A 546 -39.39 31.90 2.93
C ALA A 546 -40.52 30.97 3.42
N HIS A 547 -40.98 30.09 2.53
CA HIS A 547 -42.08 29.16 2.77
C HIS A 547 -41.57 27.78 3.22
N ALA A 548 -41.89 27.38 4.46
CA ALA A 548 -41.55 26.04 4.95
C ALA A 548 -42.38 24.97 4.22
N LEU A 549 -41.73 23.92 3.71
CA LEU A 549 -42.38 22.74 3.14
C LEU A 549 -43.09 21.91 4.22
N PHE A 550 -42.46 21.81 5.39
CA PHE A 550 -42.96 21.15 6.60
C PHE A 550 -42.15 21.67 7.81
N GLU A 551 -42.60 21.34 9.02
CA GLU A 551 -41.92 21.76 10.26
C GLU A 551 -40.50 21.19 10.37
N THR A 552 -39.60 21.93 11.02
CA THR A 552 -38.22 21.48 11.27
C THR A 552 -38.22 20.11 11.94
N ILE A 553 -37.50 19.16 11.35
CA ILE A 553 -37.36 17.82 11.92
C ILE A 553 -36.09 17.79 12.76
N GLU A 554 -36.27 17.45 14.03
CA GLU A 554 -35.18 17.26 14.99
C GLU A 554 -34.70 15.81 14.98
N VAL A 555 -33.39 15.62 15.02
CA VAL A 555 -32.73 14.31 15.01
C VAL A 555 -31.86 14.19 16.26
N ASN A 556 -32.17 13.23 17.11
CA ASN A 556 -31.42 12.91 18.32
C ASN A 556 -30.28 11.93 18.01
N ASN A 557 -29.02 12.35 18.12
CA ASN A 557 -27.84 11.48 17.97
C ASN A 557 -27.79 10.62 16.70
N ALA A 558 -28.28 11.18 15.58
CA ALA A 558 -28.41 10.52 14.29
C ALA A 558 -29.33 9.28 14.32
N ASP A 559 -30.41 9.34 15.12
CA ASP A 559 -31.44 8.30 15.18
C ASP A 559 -32.06 8.03 13.81
N ASN A 560 -32.20 6.75 13.48
CA ASN A 560 -32.68 6.33 12.16
C ASN A 560 -34.18 6.59 11.99
N ASN A 561 -34.99 6.55 13.05
CA ASN A 561 -36.41 6.85 12.94
C ASN A 561 -36.61 8.33 12.66
N ASP A 562 -35.85 9.20 13.31
CA ASP A 562 -35.87 10.65 13.05
C ASP A 562 -35.48 10.97 11.59
N ILE A 563 -34.43 10.31 11.08
CA ILE A 563 -34.01 10.43 9.66
C ILE A 563 -35.05 9.84 8.70
N GLN A 564 -35.77 8.79 9.11
CA GLN A 564 -36.87 8.23 8.33
C GLN A 564 -38.03 9.23 8.26
N ARG A 565 -38.39 9.89 9.37
CA ARG A 565 -39.40 10.96 9.38
C ARG A 565 -39.05 12.06 8.38
N TRP A 566 -37.78 12.44 8.28
CA TRP A 566 -37.29 13.39 7.27
C TRP A 566 -37.57 12.92 5.84
N ASN A 567 -37.23 11.67 5.52
CA ASN A 567 -37.52 11.12 4.19
C ASN A 567 -39.00 11.10 3.87
N THR A 568 -39.82 10.67 4.82
CA THR A 568 -41.27 10.55 4.66
C THR A 568 -41.91 11.93 4.46
N ALA A 569 -41.50 12.93 5.25
CA ALA A 569 -41.98 14.30 5.10
C ALA A 569 -41.58 14.90 3.75
N LEU A 570 -40.33 14.69 3.32
CA LEU A 570 -39.84 15.17 2.02
C LEU A 570 -40.56 14.48 0.85
N ALA A 571 -40.77 13.16 0.91
CA ALA A 571 -41.51 12.41 -0.10
C ALA A 571 -42.96 12.90 -0.20
N SER A 572 -43.62 13.16 0.93
CA SER A 572 -44.98 13.69 0.99
C SER A 572 -45.08 15.11 0.39
N ALA A 573 -44.18 16.02 0.80
CA ALA A 573 -44.18 17.41 0.35
C ALA A 573 -43.84 17.55 -1.15
N THR A 574 -42.97 16.69 -1.67
CA THR A 574 -42.54 16.72 -3.08
C THR A 574 -43.37 15.82 -3.99
N LYS A 575 -44.18 14.91 -3.43
CA LYS A 575 -44.90 13.83 -4.14
C LYS A 575 -43.96 12.92 -4.95
N LEU A 576 -42.73 12.77 -4.49
CA LEU A 576 -41.71 11.91 -5.11
C LEU A 576 -41.59 10.59 -4.33
N GLU A 577 -41.32 9.50 -5.03
CA GLU A 577 -40.91 8.24 -4.40
C GLU A 577 -39.42 8.32 -4.02
N LEU A 578 -39.15 8.56 -2.74
CA LEU A 578 -37.80 8.62 -2.19
C LEU A 578 -37.46 7.33 -1.45
N GLN A 579 -36.25 6.78 -1.68
CA GLN A 579 -35.80 5.59 -0.96
C GLN A 579 -35.52 5.89 0.51
N ALA A 580 -35.76 4.89 1.37
CA ALA A 580 -35.46 4.98 2.81
C ALA A 580 -33.95 5.13 3.06
N MET A 581 -33.56 6.08 3.92
CA MET A 581 -32.17 6.25 4.34
C MET A 581 -31.91 5.58 5.70
N ASN A 582 -31.10 4.50 5.73
CA ASN A 582 -30.62 3.90 6.99
C ASN A 582 -29.14 4.17 7.22
N ILE A 583 -28.77 4.75 8.36
CA ILE A 583 -27.37 4.92 8.79
C ILE A 583 -27.07 3.85 9.83
N ASP A 584 -26.49 2.73 9.39
CA ASP A 584 -26.06 1.68 10.31
C ASP A 584 -24.75 2.09 11.02
N LYS A 585 -24.77 2.14 12.35
CA LYS A 585 -23.56 2.25 13.18
C LYS A 585 -22.99 0.85 13.39
N THR A 586 -21.86 0.56 12.76
CA THR A 586 -21.13 -0.70 13.00
C THR A 586 -20.08 -0.51 14.09
N PHE A 587 -20.20 -1.26 15.19
CA PHE A 587 -19.22 -1.29 16.27
C PHE A 587 -18.29 -2.49 16.14
N ASP A 588 -17.01 -2.27 16.40
CA ASP A 588 -16.02 -3.34 16.53
C ASP A 588 -15.87 -3.75 18.00
N GLN A 589 -15.30 -4.92 18.25
CA GLN A 589 -15.09 -5.44 19.62
C GLN A 589 -13.66 -5.20 20.11
N TRP A 590 -13.52 -4.48 21.22
CA TRP A 590 -12.24 -4.12 21.85
C TRP A 590 -12.18 -4.65 23.28
N ASN A 591 -11.06 -5.21 23.70
CA ASN A 591 -10.91 -5.72 25.06
C ASN A 591 -10.39 -4.62 25.99
N LEU A 592 -11.05 -4.44 27.13
CA LEU A 592 -10.59 -3.56 28.21
C LEU A 592 -9.30 -4.14 28.84
N ALA A 593 -8.14 -3.67 28.41
CA ALA A 593 -6.86 -4.26 28.78
C ALA A 593 -6.34 -3.77 30.12
N GLN A 594 -6.49 -2.47 30.41
CA GLN A 594 -6.02 -1.85 31.64
C GLN A 594 -6.96 -0.71 32.04
N ARG A 595 -7.08 -0.51 33.36
CA ARG A 595 -7.80 0.56 34.01
C ARG A 595 -6.99 1.02 35.21
N GLU A 596 -6.58 2.28 35.20
CA GLU A 596 -5.68 2.85 36.22
C GLU A 596 -6.19 4.24 36.64
N VAL A 597 -6.23 4.50 37.95
CA VAL A 597 -6.59 5.81 38.49
C VAL A 597 -5.43 6.78 38.28
N LEU A 598 -5.69 7.91 37.61
CA LEU A 598 -4.71 8.94 37.32
C LEU A 598 -4.53 9.96 38.45
N ASN A 599 -5.54 10.15 39.29
CA ASN A 599 -5.51 11.10 40.42
C ASN A 599 -5.93 10.48 41.75
N PRO A 600 -5.12 9.55 42.31
CA PRO A 600 -5.35 9.08 43.65
C PRO A 600 -5.31 10.26 44.64
N ASN A 601 -6.24 10.28 45.60
CA ASN A 601 -6.33 11.28 46.67
C ASN A 601 -6.63 12.73 46.23
N SER A 602 -7.02 12.96 44.96
CA SER A 602 -7.52 14.29 44.55
C SER A 602 -8.80 14.66 45.28
N VAL A 603 -9.02 15.97 45.48
CA VAL A 603 -10.30 16.52 45.93
C VAL A 603 -11.40 16.45 44.86
N GLY A 604 -11.05 16.12 43.61
CA GLY A 604 -12.00 15.92 42.52
C GLY A 604 -12.40 14.46 42.34
N ALA A 605 -13.43 14.23 41.52
CA ALA A 605 -13.80 12.87 41.11
C ALA A 605 -12.64 12.16 40.40
N HIS A 606 -12.55 10.85 40.60
CA HIS A 606 -11.50 10.02 40.01
C HIS A 606 -11.51 10.10 38.47
N ALA A 607 -10.32 10.28 37.91
CA ALA A 607 -10.03 10.19 36.50
C ALA A 607 -9.21 8.93 36.24
N TYR A 608 -9.50 8.24 35.15
CA TYR A 608 -8.91 6.95 34.81
C TYR A 608 -8.23 7.00 33.44
N ASN A 609 -7.07 6.34 33.35
CA ASN A 609 -6.49 5.91 32.09
C ASN A 609 -7.07 4.54 31.75
N ILE A 610 -7.83 4.50 30.65
CA ILE A 610 -8.45 3.30 30.12
C ILE A 610 -7.68 2.86 28.89
N GLU A 611 -7.14 1.65 28.90
CA GLU A 611 -6.46 1.05 27.75
C GLU A 611 -7.34 -0.02 27.11
N LEU A 612 -7.62 0.15 25.81
CA LEU A 612 -8.39 -0.78 25.00
C LEU A 612 -7.48 -1.39 23.95
N LYS A 613 -7.50 -2.72 23.84
CA LYS A 613 -6.75 -3.47 22.84
C LYS A 613 -7.69 -4.22 21.93
N THR A 614 -7.27 -4.37 20.69
CA THR A 614 -8.00 -5.16 19.71
C THR A 614 -7.11 -6.23 19.13
N ASN A 615 -7.73 -7.33 18.69
CA ASN A 615 -7.07 -8.42 17.98
C ASN A 615 -7.04 -8.20 16.45
N PHE A 616 -7.63 -7.11 15.95
CA PHE A 616 -7.58 -6.65 14.56
C PHE A 616 -6.80 -5.35 14.45
N ASP A 617 -6.22 -5.03 13.28
CA ASP A 617 -5.56 -3.72 13.12
C ASP A 617 -6.61 -2.63 12.94
N ALA A 618 -6.84 -1.85 13.99
CA ALA A 618 -7.62 -0.63 13.97
C ALA A 618 -6.77 0.55 13.45
N THR A 619 -7.40 1.47 12.72
CA THR A 619 -6.75 2.71 12.24
C THR A 619 -7.52 3.91 12.75
N TRP A 620 -6.81 4.82 13.43
CA TRP A 620 -7.28 6.15 13.81
C TRP A 620 -6.16 7.17 13.58
N GLN A 621 -6.43 8.45 13.77
CA GLN A 621 -5.45 9.52 13.72
C GLN A 621 -5.49 10.31 15.03
N ALA A 622 -4.44 11.07 15.31
CA ALA A 622 -4.44 11.96 16.45
C ALA A 622 -5.57 13.00 16.29
N GLY A 623 -6.35 13.17 17.34
CA GLY A 623 -7.58 13.97 17.36
C GLY A 623 -8.87 13.20 17.07
N ASP A 624 -8.82 11.92 16.67
CA ASP A 624 -10.04 11.10 16.50
C ASP A 624 -10.73 10.77 17.83
N ILE A 625 -12.00 10.40 17.72
CA ILE A 625 -12.90 10.09 18.83
C ILE A 625 -13.19 8.58 18.85
N ALA A 626 -13.22 7.99 20.05
CA ALA A 626 -13.77 6.67 20.28
C ALA A 626 -15.24 6.81 20.69
N GLU A 627 -16.14 6.25 19.89
CA GLU A 627 -17.55 6.13 20.24
C GLU A 627 -17.80 4.72 20.78
N VAL A 628 -18.18 4.67 22.06
CA VAL A 628 -18.36 3.46 22.85
C VAL A 628 -19.85 3.23 23.08
N GLN A 629 -20.32 2.01 22.89
CA GLN A 629 -21.64 1.59 23.35
C GLN A 629 -21.51 1.13 24.82
N PRO A 630 -22.01 1.91 25.81
CA PRO A 630 -22.05 1.45 27.18
C PRO A 630 -23.12 0.37 27.36
N GLY A 631 -22.94 -0.44 28.41
CA GLY A 631 -23.91 -1.44 28.84
C GLY A 631 -24.32 -1.25 30.30
N ASN A 632 -25.37 -1.95 30.70
CA ASN A 632 -25.80 -2.03 32.09
C ASN A 632 -24.92 -2.99 32.88
N SER A 633 -24.67 -2.66 34.15
CA SER A 633 -24.02 -3.58 35.09
C SER A 633 -24.94 -4.74 35.44
N THR A 634 -24.36 -5.89 35.79
CA THR A 634 -25.12 -7.07 36.24
C THR A 634 -26.03 -6.73 37.42
N ALA A 635 -25.55 -5.92 38.37
CA ALA A 635 -26.34 -5.47 39.52
C ALA A 635 -27.55 -4.64 39.07
N ARG A 636 -27.37 -3.71 38.14
CA ARG A 636 -28.46 -2.86 37.63
C ARG A 636 -29.53 -3.67 36.90
N ILE A 637 -29.12 -4.64 36.08
CA ILE A 637 -30.03 -5.57 35.41
C ILE A 637 -30.80 -6.40 36.44
N GLN A 638 -30.12 -6.93 37.47
CA GLN A 638 -30.76 -7.72 38.53
C GLN A 638 -31.77 -6.90 39.32
N THR A 639 -31.44 -5.67 39.74
CA THR A 639 -32.36 -4.77 40.44
C THR A 639 -33.58 -4.45 39.59
N PHE A 640 -33.39 -4.19 38.29
CA PHE A 640 -34.48 -3.94 37.36
C PHE A 640 -35.39 -5.16 37.22
N MET A 641 -34.83 -6.35 37.03
CA MET A 641 -35.60 -7.59 36.94
C MET A 641 -36.37 -7.90 38.23
N GLN A 642 -35.77 -7.66 39.40
CA GLN A 642 -36.45 -7.80 40.69
C GLN A 642 -37.63 -6.83 40.82
N LYS A 643 -37.42 -5.55 40.48
CA LYS A 643 -38.47 -4.51 40.51
C LYS A 643 -39.68 -4.91 39.65
N HIS A 644 -39.45 -5.51 38.49
CA HIS A 644 -40.49 -5.91 37.54
C HIS A 644 -40.87 -7.40 37.61
N HIS A 645 -40.45 -8.12 38.65
CA HIS A 645 -40.76 -9.53 38.89
C HIS A 645 -40.43 -10.47 37.72
N ILE A 646 -39.34 -10.21 37.01
CA ILE A 646 -38.89 -11.00 35.85
C ILE A 646 -38.00 -12.15 36.35
N ALA A 647 -38.33 -13.38 35.94
CA ALA A 647 -37.52 -14.55 36.29
C ALA A 647 -36.14 -14.55 35.60
N ALA A 648 -35.10 -14.92 36.33
CA ALA A 648 -33.75 -15.04 35.81
C ALA A 648 -33.67 -16.07 34.67
N GLN A 649 -32.81 -15.81 33.68
CA GLN A 649 -32.58 -16.65 32.51
C GLN A 649 -33.82 -16.89 31.62
N SER A 650 -34.86 -16.07 31.77
CA SER A 650 -36.00 -16.10 30.84
C SER A 650 -35.51 -15.80 29.42
N ILE A 651 -36.00 -16.57 28.45
CA ILE A 651 -35.61 -16.43 27.04
C ILE A 651 -36.56 -15.46 26.35
N VAL A 652 -36.00 -14.52 25.60
CA VAL A 652 -36.72 -13.67 24.66
C VAL A 652 -36.81 -14.44 23.35
N GLU A 653 -37.99 -14.94 23.00
CA GLU A 653 -38.17 -15.93 21.92
C GLU A 653 -37.76 -15.35 20.57
N SER A 654 -38.12 -14.09 20.31
CA SER A 654 -37.82 -13.39 19.06
C SER A 654 -36.32 -13.22 18.79
N LEU A 655 -35.49 -13.15 19.83
CA LEU A 655 -34.05 -12.92 19.74
C LEU A 655 -33.22 -14.18 20.04
N ALA A 656 -33.84 -15.22 20.60
CA ALA A 656 -33.18 -16.45 21.07
C ALA A 656 -32.01 -16.19 22.05
N ILE A 657 -32.14 -15.17 22.90
CA ILE A 657 -31.19 -14.79 23.95
C ILE A 657 -31.88 -14.65 25.30
N SER A 658 -31.09 -14.62 26.39
CA SER A 658 -31.65 -14.38 27.73
C SER A 658 -32.07 -12.92 27.91
N ILE A 659 -33.03 -12.67 28.80
CA ILE A 659 -33.49 -11.31 29.11
C ILE A 659 -32.35 -10.42 29.63
N GLU A 660 -31.40 -10.96 30.38
CA GLU A 660 -30.21 -10.23 30.85
C GLU A 660 -29.34 -9.74 29.68
N GLN A 661 -29.18 -10.58 28.65
CA GLN A 661 -28.46 -10.20 27.43
C GLN A 661 -29.24 -9.15 26.63
N ALA A 662 -30.57 -9.28 26.56
CA ALA A 662 -31.42 -8.33 25.85
C ALA A 662 -31.53 -6.96 26.54
N LEU A 663 -31.39 -6.91 27.87
CA LEU A 663 -31.41 -5.68 28.66
C LEU A 663 -30.04 -4.99 28.72
N TRP A 664 -28.98 -5.60 28.19
CA TRP A 664 -27.61 -5.10 28.33
C TRP A 664 -27.43 -3.68 27.78
N ASP A 665 -28.01 -3.37 26.62
CA ASP A 665 -27.92 -2.06 25.97
C ASP A 665 -29.22 -1.25 26.08
N LYS A 666 -30.11 -1.56 27.02
CA LYS A 666 -31.41 -0.89 27.18
C LYS A 666 -31.41 0.16 28.28
N ASN A 667 -32.17 1.24 28.08
CA ASN A 667 -32.34 2.28 29.09
C ASN A 667 -33.32 1.84 30.19
N LEU A 668 -32.76 1.29 31.27
CA LEU A 668 -33.52 0.75 32.40
C LEU A 668 -34.11 1.81 33.35
N ASN A 669 -33.91 3.10 33.05
CA ASN A 669 -34.54 4.21 33.80
C ASN A 669 -35.90 4.61 33.23
N THR A 670 -36.31 4.02 32.11
CA THR A 670 -37.60 4.29 31.48
C THR A 670 -38.73 3.78 32.40
N GLU A 671 -39.77 4.58 32.62
CA GLU A 671 -41.00 4.10 33.26
C GLU A 671 -41.69 3.09 32.35
N ILE A 672 -42.23 2.03 32.95
CA ILE A 672 -42.70 0.86 32.20
C ILE A 672 -44.17 0.63 32.50
N GLU A 673 -44.96 0.55 31.44
CA GLU A 673 -46.36 0.16 31.48
C GLU A 673 -46.49 -1.37 31.59
N PRO A 674 -47.59 -1.88 32.16
CA PRO A 674 -47.84 -3.31 32.24
C PRO A 674 -47.64 -4.03 30.89
N PHE A 675 -46.80 -5.06 30.88
CA PHE A 675 -46.43 -5.80 29.67
C PHE A 675 -46.98 -7.23 29.70
N ALA A 676 -47.33 -7.76 28.52
CA ALA A 676 -47.89 -9.09 28.38
C ALA A 676 -46.80 -10.19 28.28
N ASN A 677 -45.64 -9.83 27.72
CA ASN A 677 -44.49 -10.70 27.50
C ASN A 677 -43.19 -9.86 27.46
N LEU A 678 -42.04 -10.54 27.34
CA LEU A 678 -40.73 -9.89 27.35
C LEU A 678 -40.49 -9.04 26.10
N GLU A 679 -41.11 -9.37 24.98
CA GLU A 679 -41.04 -8.61 23.73
C GLU A 679 -41.69 -7.23 23.91
N HIS A 680 -42.91 -7.19 24.44
CA HIS A 680 -43.62 -5.94 24.72
C HIS A 680 -42.85 -5.07 25.73
N LEU A 681 -42.16 -5.68 26.69
CA LEU A 681 -41.25 -4.97 27.59
C LEU A 681 -40.07 -4.33 26.83
N LEU A 682 -39.40 -5.07 25.95
CA LEU A 682 -38.23 -4.57 25.22
C LEU A 682 -38.58 -3.48 24.19
N GLU A 683 -39.80 -3.48 23.66
CA GLU A 683 -40.34 -2.43 22.78
C GLU A 683 -40.51 -1.10 23.50
N GLN A 684 -40.82 -1.11 24.81
CA GLN A 684 -40.91 0.10 25.63
C GLN A 684 -39.54 0.68 26.00
N LEU A 685 -38.47 -0.14 25.93
CA LEU A 685 -37.13 0.26 26.33
C LEU A 685 -36.31 0.77 25.15
N SER A 686 -35.99 2.06 25.17
CA SER A 686 -35.04 2.67 24.25
C SER A 686 -33.62 2.10 24.44
N PRO A 687 -32.81 1.96 23.37
CA PRO A 687 -31.40 1.66 23.51
C PRO A 687 -30.64 2.75 24.28
N LEU A 688 -29.60 2.35 25.02
CA LEU A 688 -28.67 3.26 25.67
C LEU A 688 -27.92 4.09 24.62
N PRO A 689 -27.75 5.40 24.85
CA PRO A 689 -26.98 6.23 23.94
C PRO A 689 -25.50 5.86 23.96
N THR A 690 -24.84 6.04 22.82
CA THR A 690 -23.40 5.90 22.68
C THR A 690 -22.66 7.03 23.39
N ARG A 691 -21.40 6.80 23.78
CA ARG A 691 -20.57 7.77 24.50
C ARG A 691 -19.27 8.03 23.76
N GLU A 692 -18.96 9.29 23.57
CA GLU A 692 -17.80 9.74 22.82
C GLU A 692 -16.66 10.13 23.76
N TYR A 693 -15.44 9.71 23.42
CA TYR A 693 -14.24 10.01 24.18
C TYR A 693 -13.09 10.37 23.23
N SER A 694 -12.41 11.50 23.48
CA SER A 694 -11.21 11.86 22.74
C SER A 694 -10.12 10.82 22.96
N ILE A 695 -9.52 10.34 21.87
CA ILE A 695 -8.48 9.32 21.96
C ILE A 695 -7.17 9.98 22.42
N ALA A 696 -6.53 9.41 23.45
CA ALA A 696 -5.29 9.89 24.07
C ALA A 696 -4.02 9.25 23.50
N SER A 697 -4.15 8.35 22.53
CA SER A 697 -3.03 7.62 21.93
C SER A 697 -3.01 7.70 20.41
N VAL A 698 -1.91 7.25 19.81
CA VAL A 698 -1.74 7.11 18.36
C VAL A 698 -1.69 5.64 17.97
N PRO A 699 -2.08 5.24 16.74
CA PRO A 699 -2.15 3.83 16.32
C PRO A 699 -0.85 3.04 16.53
N THR A 700 0.28 3.73 16.40
CA THR A 700 1.61 3.12 16.57
C THR A 700 1.94 2.72 18.01
N GLN A 701 1.12 3.09 18.99
CA GLN A 701 1.19 2.57 20.37
C GLN A 701 0.46 1.21 20.50
N GLN A 702 -0.29 0.78 19.48
CA GLN A 702 -1.07 -0.48 19.46
C GLN A 702 -2.08 -0.64 20.61
N VAL A 703 -2.42 0.46 21.25
CA VAL A 703 -3.38 0.54 22.34
C VAL A 703 -4.15 1.84 22.19
N LEU A 704 -5.48 1.75 22.28
CA LEU A 704 -6.34 2.92 22.31
C LEU A 704 -6.45 3.36 23.77
N ARG A 705 -6.07 4.61 24.05
CA ARG A 705 -6.14 5.18 25.40
C ARG A 705 -7.24 6.21 25.50
N LEU A 706 -7.98 6.20 26.59
CA LEU A 706 -8.96 7.21 26.95
C LEU A 706 -8.63 7.78 28.33
N VAL A 707 -8.98 9.04 28.55
CA VAL A 707 -8.96 9.68 29.88
C VAL A 707 -10.40 9.92 30.29
N VAL A 708 -10.89 9.16 31.27
CA VAL A 708 -12.32 9.15 31.64
C VAL A 708 -12.46 9.61 33.09
N ARG A 709 -13.17 10.71 33.33
CA ARG A 709 -13.52 11.16 34.68
C ARG A 709 -14.88 10.60 35.07
N GLN A 710 -14.93 9.95 36.23
CA GLN A 710 -16.13 9.37 36.77
C GLN A 710 -17.16 10.46 37.07
N GLN A 711 -18.36 10.31 36.51
CA GLN A 711 -19.53 11.15 36.80
C GLN A 711 -20.51 10.38 37.67
N GLN A 712 -21.19 11.10 38.54
CA GLN A 712 -22.26 10.60 39.41
C GLN A 712 -23.46 11.54 39.29
N ASP A 713 -24.66 10.99 39.37
CA ASP A 713 -25.88 11.80 39.51
C ASP A 713 -26.10 12.25 40.97
N SER A 714 -27.21 12.94 41.21
CA SER A 714 -27.60 13.43 42.54
C SER A 714 -27.87 12.33 43.56
N GLU A 715 -28.16 11.12 43.10
CA GLU A 715 -28.43 9.94 43.94
C GLU A 715 -27.13 9.17 44.24
N GLY A 716 -26.01 9.57 43.63
CA GLY A 716 -24.69 8.96 43.78
C GLY A 716 -24.45 7.80 42.80
N GLU A 717 -25.40 7.53 41.89
CA GLU A 717 -25.27 6.47 40.90
C GLU A 717 -24.29 6.87 39.80
N LEU A 718 -23.50 5.91 39.33
CA LEU A 718 -22.47 6.18 38.33
C LEU A 718 -23.09 6.42 36.95
N GLY A 719 -22.56 7.40 36.23
CA GLY A 719 -23.01 7.71 34.87
C GLY A 719 -22.84 6.52 33.91
N LEU A 720 -23.79 6.35 32.99
CA LEU A 720 -23.87 5.21 32.04
C LEU A 720 -22.57 4.94 31.27
N GLY A 721 -21.87 6.00 30.84
CA GLY A 721 -20.60 5.88 30.12
C GLY A 721 -19.40 5.73 31.04
N SER A 722 -19.21 6.72 31.91
CA SER A 722 -18.04 6.78 32.78
C SER A 722 -18.04 5.63 33.77
N GLY A 723 -19.16 5.34 34.43
CA GLY A 723 -19.30 4.22 35.36
C GLY A 723 -19.09 2.87 34.69
N TRP A 724 -19.56 2.70 33.45
CA TRP A 724 -19.32 1.48 32.68
C TRP A 724 -17.82 1.21 32.51
N LEU A 725 -17.06 2.18 32.00
CA LEU A 725 -15.63 2.01 31.73
C LEU A 725 -14.77 2.03 33.00
N THR A 726 -15.16 2.76 34.04
CA THR A 726 -14.34 2.94 35.24
C THR A 726 -14.67 1.95 36.36
N GLN A 727 -15.89 1.39 36.40
CA GLN A 727 -16.32 0.49 37.47
C GLN A 727 -16.84 -0.85 36.96
N HIS A 728 -17.83 -0.85 36.06
CA HIS A 728 -18.64 -2.04 35.82
C HIS A 728 -18.06 -3.03 34.81
N ALA A 729 -17.38 -2.56 33.77
CA ALA A 729 -16.75 -3.45 32.80
C ALA A 729 -15.57 -4.20 33.44
N GLU A 730 -15.50 -5.51 33.24
CA GLU A 730 -14.41 -6.35 33.72
C GLU A 730 -13.16 -6.20 32.84
N LEU A 731 -11.99 -6.42 33.42
CA LEU A 731 -10.77 -6.49 32.60
C LEU A 731 -10.87 -7.67 31.63
N GLN A 732 -10.37 -7.46 30.42
CA GLN A 732 -10.48 -8.35 29.25
C GLN A 732 -11.90 -8.50 28.68
N GLN A 733 -12.93 -7.86 29.26
CA GLN A 733 -14.27 -7.86 28.68
C GLN A 733 -14.28 -7.16 27.31
N PRO A 734 -15.01 -7.71 26.32
CA PRO A 734 -15.22 -7.04 25.04
C PRO A 734 -16.13 -5.80 25.20
N ILE A 735 -15.72 -4.71 24.58
CA ILE A 735 -16.35 -3.39 24.56
C ILE A 735 -16.65 -3.05 23.11
N ALA A 736 -17.92 -2.79 22.80
CA ALA A 736 -18.36 -2.31 21.51
C ALA A 736 -17.89 -0.86 21.31
N LEU A 737 -16.97 -0.65 20.37
CA LEU A 737 -16.33 0.63 20.09
C LEU A 737 -16.15 0.81 18.59
N ARG A 738 -16.42 2.01 18.09
CA ARG A 738 -16.02 2.44 16.74
C ARG A 738 -15.18 3.72 16.79
N ILE A 739 -14.30 3.87 15.81
CA ILE A 739 -13.53 5.10 15.63
C ILE A 739 -14.35 6.06 14.79
N ARG A 740 -14.60 7.26 15.33
CA ARG A 740 -15.22 8.37 14.61
C ARG A 740 -14.14 9.38 14.22
N THR A 741 -14.08 9.68 12.93
CA THR A 741 -13.13 10.66 12.41
C THR A 741 -13.51 12.07 12.84
N ASN A 742 -12.54 12.85 13.33
CA ASN A 742 -12.75 14.23 13.75
C ASN A 742 -11.83 15.20 12.99
N GLU A 743 -12.16 15.47 11.72
CA GLU A 743 -11.29 16.24 10.82
C GLU A 743 -11.02 17.67 11.28
N SER A 744 -11.97 18.28 11.99
CA SER A 744 -11.78 19.64 12.54
C SER A 744 -10.69 19.66 13.61
N PHE A 745 -10.46 18.57 14.33
CA PHE A 745 -9.44 18.45 15.37
C PHE A 745 -8.18 17.66 14.98
N HIS A 746 -8.08 17.18 13.74
CA HIS A 746 -6.89 16.45 13.28
C HIS A 746 -5.61 17.28 13.36
N LEU A 747 -4.50 16.58 13.60
CA LEU A 747 -3.18 17.16 13.51
C LEU A 747 -2.89 17.66 12.09
N ILE A 748 -2.31 18.85 11.97
CA ILE A 748 -1.81 19.38 10.69
C ILE A 748 -0.74 18.49 10.04
N ASN A 749 -0.71 18.48 8.72
CA ASN A 749 0.17 17.61 7.93
C ASN A 749 1.59 18.18 7.70
N ASP A 750 1.93 19.28 8.36
CA ASP A 750 3.20 20.00 8.24
C ASP A 750 3.83 20.25 9.63
N ASN A 751 4.98 20.92 9.67
CA ASN A 751 5.73 21.21 10.91
C ASN A 751 5.48 22.62 11.44
N ARG A 752 4.33 23.25 11.17
CA ARG A 752 4.04 24.53 11.82
C ARG A 752 3.97 24.33 13.35
N PRO A 753 4.29 25.36 14.14
CA PRO A 753 4.15 25.30 15.60
C PRO A 753 2.71 24.97 16.00
N ILE A 754 2.53 24.30 17.14
CA ILE A 754 1.18 24.10 17.69
C ILE A 754 1.08 24.57 19.13
N ILE A 755 -0.09 25.09 19.49
CA ILE A 755 -0.45 25.49 20.84
C ILE A 755 -1.63 24.61 21.26
N CYS A 756 -1.38 23.72 22.23
CA CYS A 756 -2.35 22.81 22.82
C CYS A 756 -2.87 23.40 24.12
N ILE A 757 -4.17 23.65 24.21
CA ILE A 757 -4.82 24.26 25.39
C ILE A 757 -5.90 23.32 25.88
N GLY A 758 -5.88 22.95 27.15
CA GLY A 758 -6.94 22.12 27.70
C GLY A 758 -6.94 21.96 29.21
N ASN A 759 -8.03 21.44 29.75
CA ASN A 759 -8.18 21.18 31.18
C ASN A 759 -8.75 19.79 31.46
N GLY A 760 -8.44 19.24 32.63
CA GLY A 760 -9.01 17.97 33.08
C GLY A 760 -8.82 16.85 32.06
N THR A 761 -9.91 16.17 31.69
CA THR A 761 -9.89 15.06 30.72
C THR A 761 -9.62 15.50 29.28
N GLY A 762 -9.72 16.81 28.98
CA GLY A 762 -9.37 17.38 27.68
C GLY A 762 -7.90 17.17 27.31
N ILE A 763 -7.05 16.78 28.27
CA ILE A 763 -5.68 16.35 27.98
C ILE A 763 -5.63 15.18 26.99
N ALA A 764 -6.67 14.35 26.90
CA ALA A 764 -6.72 13.18 26.03
C ALA A 764 -6.43 13.55 24.57
N GLY A 765 -7.26 14.41 23.96
CA GLY A 765 -7.07 14.84 22.57
C GLY A 765 -5.67 15.42 22.35
N LEU A 766 -5.20 16.27 23.27
CA LEU A 766 -3.89 16.92 23.19
C LEU A 766 -2.72 15.94 23.28
N MET A 767 -2.83 14.91 24.13
CA MET A 767 -1.80 13.86 24.24
C MET A 767 -1.65 13.08 22.94
N SER A 768 -2.75 12.81 22.22
CA SER A 768 -2.65 12.17 20.91
C SER A 768 -1.88 13.03 19.90
N LEU A 769 -2.13 14.35 19.89
CA LEU A 769 -1.45 15.32 19.02
C LEU A 769 0.04 15.40 19.36
N LEU A 770 0.38 15.53 20.65
CA LEU A 770 1.76 15.59 21.12
C LEU A 770 2.49 14.27 20.88
N HIS A 771 1.86 13.11 21.12
CA HIS A 771 2.42 11.81 20.76
C HIS A 771 2.69 11.69 19.26
N ALA A 772 1.80 12.19 18.40
CA ALA A 772 2.02 12.19 16.96
C ALA A 772 3.20 13.09 16.56
N ARG A 773 3.32 14.29 17.15
CA ARG A 773 4.38 15.26 16.83
C ARG A 773 5.76 14.86 17.36
N THR A 774 5.83 14.42 18.61
CA THR A 774 7.09 13.92 19.21
C THR A 774 7.66 12.73 18.44
N ARG A 775 6.82 11.91 17.79
CA ARG A 775 7.28 10.82 16.90
C ARG A 775 7.72 11.27 15.52
N LEU A 776 7.38 12.49 15.13
CA LEU A 776 7.86 13.14 13.91
C LEU A 776 9.07 14.04 14.18
N ASP A 777 9.56 14.08 15.43
CA ASP A 777 10.64 14.95 15.91
C ASP A 777 10.32 16.44 15.76
N TYR A 778 9.03 16.79 15.82
CA TYR A 778 8.58 18.17 15.77
C TYR A 778 8.59 18.74 17.19
N THR A 779 9.44 19.74 17.42
CA THR A 779 9.77 20.26 18.76
C THR A 779 8.98 21.51 19.16
N GLN A 780 8.48 22.27 18.18
CA GLN A 780 7.71 23.51 18.40
C GLN A 780 6.29 23.20 18.87
N ASN A 781 6.21 22.75 20.13
CA ASN A 781 4.99 22.36 20.82
C ASN A 781 4.88 23.18 22.10
N TRP A 782 3.71 23.79 22.30
CA TRP A 782 3.36 24.47 23.52
C TRP A 782 2.12 23.81 24.13
N LEU A 783 2.22 23.35 25.37
CA LEU A 783 1.09 22.85 26.15
C LEU A 783 0.72 23.85 27.25
N ILE A 784 -0.55 24.24 27.28
CA ILE A 784 -1.18 24.98 28.38
C ILE A 784 -2.23 24.05 28.99
N PHE A 785 -1.95 23.52 30.19
CA PHE A 785 -2.80 22.52 30.83
C PHE A 785 -3.25 22.96 32.22
N GLY A 786 -4.50 22.66 32.59
CA GLY A 786 -5.01 22.97 33.92
C GLY A 786 -5.83 21.86 34.59
N GLU A 787 -5.71 21.79 35.92
CA GLU A 787 -6.51 20.91 36.77
C GLU A 787 -6.72 21.48 38.19
N ARG A 788 -7.18 20.65 39.15
CA ARG A 788 -7.40 21.05 40.54
C ARG A 788 -6.09 21.21 41.29
N GLN A 789 -5.34 20.14 41.50
CA GLN A 789 -4.15 20.12 42.35
C GLN A 789 -2.94 19.57 41.62
N ARG A 790 -1.76 20.21 41.77
CA ARG A 790 -0.54 19.72 41.11
C ARG A 790 -0.14 18.32 41.56
N GLU A 791 -0.25 18.05 42.85
CA GLU A 791 0.21 16.79 43.46
C GLU A 791 -0.61 15.58 43.01
N HIS A 792 -1.91 15.75 42.78
CA HIS A 792 -2.82 14.65 42.50
C HIS A 792 -3.34 14.64 41.07
N ASP A 793 -3.47 15.78 40.42
CA ASP A 793 -4.19 15.91 39.15
C ASP A 793 -3.29 16.25 37.95
N PHE A 794 -1.97 16.22 38.10
CA PHE A 794 -1.05 16.41 36.98
C PHE A 794 -0.94 15.14 36.12
N PHE A 795 -1.99 14.89 35.32
CA PHE A 795 -2.08 13.73 34.45
C PHE A 795 -0.87 13.60 33.52
N TYR A 796 -0.34 12.38 33.39
CA TYR A 796 0.83 12.06 32.55
C TYR A 796 2.09 12.88 32.87
N GLN A 797 2.25 13.38 34.10
CA GLN A 797 3.38 14.21 34.55
C GLN A 797 4.73 13.70 34.03
N SER A 798 5.05 12.42 34.28
CA SER A 798 6.34 11.83 33.89
C SER A 798 6.59 11.88 32.38
N THR A 799 5.55 11.73 31.56
CA THR A 799 5.65 11.80 30.09
C THR A 799 5.86 13.24 29.62
N ILE A 800 5.14 14.18 30.22
CA ILE A 800 5.19 15.61 29.87
C ILE A 800 6.55 16.21 30.27
N GLU A 801 7.02 15.94 31.49
CA GLU A 801 8.33 16.38 31.99
C GLU A 801 9.48 15.77 31.17
N ALA A 802 9.35 14.51 30.72
CA ALA A 802 10.30 13.91 29.81
C ALA A 802 10.34 14.63 28.44
N TRP A 803 9.19 15.04 27.89
CA TRP A 803 9.16 15.83 26.66
C TRP A 803 9.75 17.21 26.82
N GLN A 804 9.55 17.86 27.96
CA GLN A 804 10.17 19.14 28.27
C GLN A 804 11.70 19.00 28.35
N THR A 805 12.18 17.99 29.08
CA THR A 805 13.62 17.71 29.24
C THR A 805 14.30 17.38 27.92
N THR A 806 13.61 16.66 27.03
CA THR A 806 14.14 16.28 25.69
C THR A 806 13.96 17.36 24.63
N GLY A 807 13.34 18.50 24.96
CA GLY A 807 13.04 19.57 24.00
C GLY A 807 11.93 19.26 23.00
N MET A 808 11.23 18.13 23.17
CA MET A 808 10.05 17.77 22.37
C MET A 808 8.82 18.60 22.75
N LEU A 809 8.78 19.14 23.96
CA LEU A 809 7.80 20.13 24.39
C LEU A 809 8.56 21.42 24.71
N GLN A 810 8.58 22.34 23.74
CA GLN A 810 9.32 23.60 23.87
C GLN A 810 8.78 24.46 25.02
N ARG A 811 7.47 24.44 25.26
CA ARG A 811 6.85 25.25 26.29
C ARG A 811 5.73 24.52 27.03
N LEU A 812 5.69 24.73 28.34
CA LEU A 812 4.69 24.17 29.25
C LEU A 812 4.24 25.25 30.23
N ASP A 813 2.95 25.57 30.25
CA ASP A 813 2.33 26.44 31.25
C ASP A 813 1.22 25.65 31.96
N LEU A 814 1.27 25.62 33.29
CA LEU A 814 0.36 24.84 34.13
C LEU A 814 -0.55 25.76 34.97
N ALA A 815 -1.82 25.36 35.12
CA ALA A 815 -2.82 26.08 35.91
C ALA A 815 -3.52 25.15 36.90
N PHE A 816 -3.19 25.25 38.19
CA PHE A 816 -3.85 24.49 39.25
C PHE A 816 -4.78 25.38 40.06
N SER A 817 -6.07 25.05 40.04
CA SER A 817 -7.12 25.92 40.58
C SER A 817 -7.29 25.85 42.09
N ARG A 818 -6.65 24.88 42.77
CA ARG A 818 -6.84 24.57 44.20
C ARG A 818 -5.58 24.60 45.05
N ASP A 819 -4.42 24.86 44.46
CA ASP A 819 -3.14 24.91 45.19
C ASP A 819 -2.95 26.23 45.97
N GLN A 820 -3.79 27.24 45.70
CA GLN A 820 -3.77 28.56 46.34
C GLN A 820 -5.18 29.14 46.49
N ALA A 821 -5.31 30.24 47.23
CA ALA A 821 -6.60 30.89 47.52
C ALA A 821 -7.30 31.44 46.25
N GLU A 822 -6.53 32.06 45.34
CA GLU A 822 -7.05 32.55 44.06
C GLU A 822 -7.05 31.44 43.00
N LYS A 823 -8.16 31.30 42.28
CA LYS A 823 -8.29 30.24 41.26
C LYS A 823 -7.53 30.61 39.99
N VAL A 824 -6.57 29.78 39.61
CA VAL A 824 -5.81 29.95 38.35
C VAL A 824 -6.31 28.95 37.31
N TYR A 825 -6.68 29.45 36.13
CA TYR A 825 -7.21 28.69 35.00
C TYR A 825 -6.35 28.90 33.73
N VAL A 826 -6.57 28.06 32.71
CA VAL A 826 -5.80 28.11 31.46
C VAL A 826 -5.93 29.44 30.71
N HIS A 827 -7.09 30.10 30.77
CA HIS A 827 -7.28 31.42 30.16
C HIS A 827 -6.53 32.54 30.90
N HIS A 828 -6.25 32.39 32.21
CA HIS A 828 -5.35 33.30 32.93
C HIS A 828 -3.92 33.13 32.39
N LYS A 829 -3.47 31.89 32.19
CA LYS A 829 -2.16 31.61 31.56
C LYS A 829 -2.06 32.11 30.13
N LEU A 830 -3.12 32.05 29.33
CA LEU A 830 -3.13 32.67 28.01
C LEU A 830 -2.92 34.19 28.07
N ARG A 831 -3.59 34.88 29.00
CA ARG A 831 -3.42 36.34 29.19
C ARG A 831 -2.03 36.71 29.68
N GLU A 832 -1.49 35.96 30.64
CA GLU A 832 -0.10 36.13 31.10
C GLU A 832 0.89 35.98 29.94
N GLN A 833 0.61 35.10 28.97
CA GLN A 833 1.48 34.79 27.84
C GLN A 833 1.03 35.45 26.52
N ALA A 834 0.27 36.54 26.57
CA ALA A 834 -0.33 37.17 25.40
C ALA A 834 0.69 37.56 24.31
N THR A 835 1.85 38.10 24.70
CA THR A 835 2.94 38.48 23.77
C THR A 835 3.52 37.26 23.05
N GLU A 836 3.76 36.18 23.78
CA GLU A 836 4.29 34.94 23.22
C GLU A 836 3.25 34.28 22.30
N LEU A 837 1.98 34.27 22.71
CA LEU A 837 0.86 33.77 21.90
C LEU A 837 0.79 34.47 20.53
N LYS A 838 0.88 35.81 20.52
CA LYS A 838 0.93 36.59 19.26
C LYS A 838 2.09 36.17 18.37
N THR A 839 3.28 36.04 18.95
CA THR A 839 4.50 35.63 18.24
C THR A 839 4.34 34.24 17.61
N TRP A 840 3.77 33.27 18.33
CA TRP A 840 3.51 31.93 17.78
C TRP A 840 2.48 31.98 16.64
N VAL A 841 1.40 32.75 16.80
CA VAL A 841 0.37 32.90 15.76
C VAL A 841 0.93 33.57 14.50
N GLU A 842 1.78 34.58 14.64
CA GLU A 842 2.49 35.22 13.52
C GLU A 842 3.42 34.24 12.81
N ASN A 843 4.09 33.35 13.55
CA ASN A 843 4.91 32.25 13.03
C ASN A 843 4.12 31.09 12.41
N GLY A 844 2.82 31.27 12.18
CA GLY A 844 1.99 30.27 11.51
C GLY A 844 1.41 29.19 12.45
N ALA A 845 1.45 29.38 13.77
CA ALA A 845 0.98 28.36 14.71
C ALA A 845 -0.50 27.98 14.49
N VAL A 846 -0.82 26.74 14.87
CA VAL A 846 -2.18 26.21 14.93
C VAL A 846 -2.57 26.00 16.40
N ILE A 847 -3.73 26.54 16.76
CA ILE A 847 -4.27 26.50 18.12
C ILE A 847 -5.27 25.34 18.20
N TYR A 848 -5.04 24.44 19.16
CA TYR A 848 -5.89 23.32 19.50
C TYR A 848 -6.46 23.51 20.90
N VAL A 849 -7.79 23.49 21.04
CA VAL A 849 -8.49 23.59 22.34
C VAL A 849 -9.27 22.32 22.60
N CYS A 850 -9.04 21.67 23.75
CA CYS A 850 -9.78 20.46 24.13
C CYS A 850 -10.16 20.46 25.61
N GLY A 851 -11.40 20.09 25.92
CA GLY A 851 -11.90 19.96 27.29
C GLY A 851 -13.34 20.44 27.44
N SER A 852 -13.69 20.89 28.64
CA SER A 852 -15.08 21.23 28.95
C SER A 852 -15.56 22.44 28.16
N ILE A 853 -16.72 22.30 27.53
CA ILE A 853 -17.35 23.42 26.86
C ILE A 853 -17.87 24.46 27.85
N ASN A 854 -18.42 24.00 28.98
CA ASN A 854 -18.97 24.86 30.01
C ASN A 854 -17.83 25.51 30.81
N GLY A 855 -17.62 26.81 30.59
CA GLY A 855 -16.59 27.60 31.22
C GLY A 855 -15.27 27.62 30.45
N MET A 856 -14.56 26.48 30.35
CA MET A 856 -13.18 26.50 29.83
C MET A 856 -13.10 26.97 28.37
N ALA A 857 -13.85 26.34 27.47
CA ALA A 857 -13.77 26.67 26.04
C ALA A 857 -14.21 28.11 25.75
N SER A 858 -15.30 28.57 26.37
CA SER A 858 -15.81 29.94 26.23
C SER A 858 -14.82 30.98 26.76
N ASP A 859 -14.20 30.72 27.90
CA ASP A 859 -13.23 31.65 28.49
C ASP A 859 -11.92 31.71 27.68
N VAL A 860 -11.52 30.58 27.08
CA VAL A 860 -10.38 30.52 26.14
C VAL A 860 -10.71 31.29 24.87
N ASP A 861 -11.90 31.14 24.29
CA ASP A 861 -12.33 31.90 23.11
C ASP A 861 -12.32 33.41 23.40
N ALA A 862 -12.91 33.82 24.53
CA ALA A 862 -12.90 35.21 24.98
C ALA A 862 -11.49 35.77 25.18
N ALA A 863 -10.60 35.00 25.82
CA ALA A 863 -9.20 35.39 25.97
C ALA A 863 -8.47 35.50 24.63
N LEU A 864 -8.73 34.60 23.68
CA LEU A 864 -8.15 34.67 22.33
C LEU A 864 -8.66 35.88 21.55
N ILE A 865 -9.96 36.23 21.67
CA ILE A 865 -10.53 37.44 21.07
C ILE A 865 -9.88 38.69 21.67
N GLU A 866 -9.73 38.75 22.99
CA GLU A 866 -9.08 39.87 23.69
C GLU A 866 -7.63 40.06 23.22
N ILE A 867 -6.90 38.96 23.01
CA ILE A 867 -5.48 39.00 22.65
C ILE A 867 -5.27 39.24 21.15
N LEU A 868 -5.99 38.53 20.28
CA LEU A 868 -5.75 38.48 18.83
C LEU A 868 -6.71 39.36 18.02
N GLY A 869 -7.87 39.72 18.58
CA GLY A 869 -8.99 40.34 17.87
C GLY A 869 -9.91 39.30 17.21
N GLU A 870 -11.21 39.60 17.18
CA GLU A 870 -12.23 38.69 16.63
C GLU A 870 -12.00 38.37 15.15
N GLU A 871 -11.70 39.38 14.33
CA GLU A 871 -11.45 39.20 12.90
C GLU A 871 -10.29 38.24 12.63
N LYS A 872 -9.23 38.34 13.44
CA LYS A 872 -8.06 37.46 13.30
C LYS A 872 -8.40 36.03 13.70
N LEU A 873 -9.15 35.84 14.77
CA LEU A 873 -9.57 34.51 15.22
C LEU A 873 -10.49 33.85 14.19
N ASP A 874 -11.41 34.61 13.59
CA ASP A 874 -12.25 34.15 12.47
C ASP A 874 -11.42 33.74 11.25
N GLN A 875 -10.42 34.54 10.88
CA GLN A 875 -9.47 34.18 9.82
C GLN A 875 -8.77 32.84 10.15
N LEU A 876 -8.31 32.65 11.38
CA LEU A 876 -7.68 31.39 11.80
C LEU A 876 -8.66 30.20 11.71
N ARG A 877 -9.95 30.38 12.04
CA ARG A 877 -10.98 29.34 11.84
C ARG A 877 -11.09 28.95 10.37
N GLN A 878 -11.21 29.93 9.48
CA GLN A 878 -11.32 29.71 8.03
C GLN A 878 -10.07 29.04 7.43
N GLU A 879 -8.88 29.40 7.92
CA GLU A 879 -7.60 28.78 7.52
C GLU A 879 -7.38 27.38 8.15
N GLY A 880 -8.29 26.91 9.01
CA GLY A 880 -8.16 25.66 9.75
C GLY A 880 -6.98 25.68 10.73
N ARG A 881 -6.68 26.86 11.29
CA ARG A 881 -5.61 27.13 12.26
C ARG A 881 -6.11 27.38 13.69
N TYR A 882 -7.42 27.45 13.90
CA TYR A 882 -8.07 27.34 15.21
C TYR A 882 -9.01 26.14 15.20
N ARG A 883 -8.77 25.16 16.07
CA ARG A 883 -9.38 23.83 16.06
C ARG A 883 -9.84 23.45 17.46
N ARG A 884 -11.08 22.96 17.59
CA ARG A 884 -11.70 22.66 18.89
C ARG A 884 -12.26 21.24 18.96
N ASP A 885 -12.07 20.60 20.11
CA ASP A 885 -12.73 19.34 20.51
C ASP A 885 -13.25 19.52 21.94
N VAL A 886 -14.48 20.04 22.05
CA VAL A 886 -15.08 20.48 23.31
C VAL A 886 -16.39 19.75 23.56
N TYR A 887 -16.67 19.42 24.82
CA TYR A 887 -17.79 18.57 25.23
C TYR A 887 -18.38 18.94 26.59
#